data_AF-A0A7Y2GN13-F1
#
_entry.id   AF-A0A7Y2GN13-F1
#
_cell.length_a   1.000
_cell.length_b   1.000
_cell.length_c   1.000
_cell.angle_alpha   90.00
_cell.angle_beta   90.00
_cell.angle_gamma   90.00
#
_symmetry.space_group_name_H-M   'P 1'
#
loop_
_entity.id
_entity.type
_entity.pdbx_description
1 polymer ?
#
loop_
_entity_poly.entity_id
_entity_poly.type
_entity_poly.pdbx_seq_one_letter_code
_entity_poly.pdbx_strand_id
1 'polypeptide(L)'
;MTLKKQGLYLPEFEHDNCGAGFICSLKGKKSNDIIHKALEILHKLEHRGAVSSDGKTGDGAGILIDIPHDFFKAVCKFELPEPGEYAVSNVFLPQKENQRNFCISVFEENIKKQGLKLLGWRDVPVNRSIPGRIAMETEPFVRQVFVGKANEEQNYFDFNLKLYIARKVSEHTIIKSKLSESKFFYLASLSTKIIIFKGLLMPKDISLYYKDLMDPRVVTRLSLVHQRFSTNTFPTWDLAQPFRYMCHNGEINTLRGNVSRMRSREELLQSDLFGDEIKNILPIILPGKSDSATMDMVVELLLMTGRSLPEVMMILVPEAWEKNPDMSEAKRAFYEYHSCMMEPWDGPASIPFTDGNFIGAVLDRNGLRPSRYSVTKDGYVVMSSETGVLDIAPENIEFHGRLEPGKMFLVNMEEGRIVNDEEIKEEIAQHYPYKKWLDTNLVHLRDIPYNDCPLFLGEASVEKRKSIFGYTLEDINTIILPMGKNAKEPIGSMGSDTPIAVLSERPQLIYNYFKQLFAQVTNPPLDGIREELITDISLTLGSDHNIFEFSELHCRKLKIQNPVISKEDLDKIKNYDASPDYKVVAIPTLYQIDRGHNGLEDALESVLSQASKAIEDGANIIILSDRNVNKSEAPIPALLACSYVNSGLQRLGKRNKLSIIIESAEPREVHHFCLLFGFGASAINPYLVNEIIGEQIEEHDITEFTFEEAVKNYNKAIGKGILKVMNKIGISTLNSYRGSQLFECIGINTKAVEKYFPNTPTRIQGIGLYEIEKEIARRHRNAFSKKDVAATLDLEIGGEYRWRRDGEKHMFNPLSIAKLQKAVRGNEPDTYKEFADMVNEQSKNLMTIRGLFEFSNYDPIPIEEVEPWTEIVKRFKTGAMSYGSISKESHENLAIAMNRIGGKSNSGEGGEDEERFYKNATGDWRNSAIKQVASGRFGVTSNYLTNAAEIQIKMAQGAKPGEGGQLPGPKVNPAIAKTRNSTPYVGLISPPPHHDIYSIEDLSQLIYDLKSANRKARVNVKLVSEVGVGTVAAGVSKAKADVVLISGFDG
;
A
#
# COMPACT_ATOMS: atom_id res chain seq x y z
N MET A 1 3.81 2.91 25.91
CA MET A 1 2.61 2.03 25.86
C MET A 1 2.48 1.46 24.46
N THR A 2 1.99 0.23 24.28
CA THR A 2 1.58 -0.21 22.93
C THR A 2 0.34 0.56 22.52
N LEU A 3 0.31 1.04 21.30
CA LEU A 3 -0.95 1.35 20.63
C LEU A 3 -1.83 0.10 20.68
N LYS A 4 -2.92 0.18 21.44
CA LYS A 4 -3.89 -0.91 21.55
C LYS A 4 -5.02 -0.59 20.59
N LYS A 5 -5.58 -1.63 19.98
CA LYS A 5 -6.89 -1.53 19.32
C LYS A 5 -7.89 -0.93 20.30
N GLN A 6 -8.54 0.16 19.91
CA GLN A 6 -9.54 0.87 20.70
C GLN A 6 -10.72 1.19 19.78
N GLY A 7 -11.90 0.63 20.07
CA GLY A 7 -13.06 0.76 19.17
C GLY A 7 -12.71 0.31 17.74
N LEU A 8 -12.86 1.22 16.78
CA LEU A 8 -12.57 0.99 15.35
C LEU A 8 -11.14 1.35 14.92
N TYR A 9 -10.30 1.87 15.83
CA TYR A 9 -8.92 2.21 15.53
C TYR A 9 -8.02 0.95 15.52
N LEU A 10 -7.19 0.85 14.49
CA LEU A 10 -6.26 -0.25 14.24
C LEU A 10 -4.83 0.31 14.08
N PRO A 11 -3.87 -0.03 14.96
CA PRO A 11 -2.51 0.51 14.94
C PRO A 11 -1.69 0.19 13.67
N GLU A 12 -2.08 -0.84 12.93
CA GLU A 12 -1.41 -1.26 11.69
C GLU A 12 -1.64 -0.31 10.50
N PHE A 13 -2.60 0.62 10.60
CA PHE A 13 -2.87 1.68 9.61
C PHE A 13 -2.26 3.01 10.01
N GLU A 14 -1.13 2.97 10.73
CA GLU A 14 -0.32 4.16 11.00
C GLU A 14 0.76 4.34 9.95
N HIS A 15 0.97 5.59 9.57
CA HIS A 15 1.89 5.98 8.51
C HIS A 15 2.82 7.11 9.00
N ASP A 16 4.06 7.10 8.51
CA ASP A 16 5.10 8.05 8.87
C ASP A 16 5.76 8.61 7.61
N ASN A 17 6.00 9.92 7.56
CA ASN A 17 6.70 10.63 6.48
C ASN A 17 7.64 11.68 7.07
N CYS A 18 8.71 12.09 6.39
CA CYS A 18 9.85 12.70 7.10
C CYS A 18 10.71 13.67 6.27
N GLY A 19 11.65 14.33 6.95
CA GLY A 19 12.81 15.00 6.34
C GLY A 19 14.09 14.27 6.69
N ALA A 20 14.95 14.02 5.71
CA ALA A 20 16.24 13.34 5.91
C ALA A 20 17.37 14.08 5.18
N GLY A 21 18.58 13.95 5.71
CA GLY A 21 19.78 14.49 5.07
C GLY A 21 21.06 13.96 5.71
N PHE A 22 22.17 14.08 5.00
CA PHE A 22 23.48 13.75 5.53
C PHE A 22 24.53 14.76 5.09
N ILE A 23 25.62 14.78 5.85
CA ILE A 23 26.86 15.48 5.52
C ILE A 23 28.03 14.52 5.70
N CYS A 24 28.97 14.52 4.76
CA CYS A 24 30.22 13.77 4.90
C CYS A 24 31.41 14.52 4.32
N SER A 25 32.61 14.18 4.80
CA SER A 25 33.88 14.65 4.25
C SER A 25 34.41 13.66 3.22
N LEU A 26 34.56 14.08 1.97
CA LEU A 26 35.19 13.26 0.90
C LEU A 26 36.59 12.80 1.27
N LYS A 27 37.40 13.67 1.90
CA LYS A 27 38.80 13.37 2.26
C LYS A 27 38.95 12.65 3.61
N GLY A 28 37.86 12.10 4.16
CA GLY A 28 37.86 11.38 5.45
C GLY A 28 38.24 12.21 6.68
N LYS A 29 38.29 13.55 6.59
CA LYS A 29 38.64 14.43 7.71
C LYS A 29 37.53 14.39 8.77
N LYS A 30 37.89 13.95 9.98
CA LYS A 30 37.00 13.98 11.14
C LYS A 30 36.94 15.38 11.73
N SER A 31 35.74 15.86 12.02
CA SER A 31 35.54 17.17 12.67
C SER A 31 34.29 17.15 13.55
N ASN A 32 34.33 17.92 14.64
CA ASN A 32 33.17 18.19 15.47
C ASN A 32 32.18 19.13 14.75
N ASP A 33 32.67 20.00 13.86
CA ASP A 33 31.86 20.91 13.04
C ASP A 33 30.83 20.18 12.17
N ILE A 34 31.13 18.95 11.71
CA ILE A 34 30.19 18.13 10.95
C ILE A 34 28.93 17.82 11.77
N ILE A 35 29.07 17.62 13.08
CA ILE A 35 27.93 17.36 13.98
C ILE A 35 27.04 18.59 14.07
N HIS A 36 27.63 19.77 14.25
CA HIS A 36 26.89 21.03 14.32
C HIS A 36 26.17 21.35 13.01
N LYS A 37 26.83 21.16 11.86
CA LYS A 37 26.20 21.27 10.54
C LYS A 37 25.07 20.26 10.35
N ALA A 38 25.24 19.01 10.78
CA ALA A 38 24.19 18.02 10.69
C ALA A 38 22.95 18.38 11.53
N LEU A 39 23.16 18.93 12.73
CA LEU A 39 22.08 19.44 13.57
C LEU A 39 21.40 20.67 12.96
N GLU A 40 22.17 21.57 12.31
CA GLU A 40 21.61 22.70 11.57
C GLU A 40 20.71 22.25 10.42
N ILE A 41 21.12 21.22 9.64
CA ILE A 41 20.27 20.59 8.62
C ILE A 41 18.94 20.15 9.23
N LEU A 42 19.01 19.47 10.37
CA LEU A 42 17.82 18.98 11.08
C LEU A 42 16.92 20.14 11.56
N HIS A 43 17.48 21.27 12.02
CA HIS A 43 16.71 22.46 12.41
C HIS A 43 16.00 23.10 11.22
N LYS A 44 16.68 23.21 10.08
CA LYS A 44 16.12 23.82 8.87
C LYS A 44 15.03 22.98 8.22
N LEU A 45 14.89 21.70 8.60
CA LEU A 45 13.81 20.82 8.17
C LEU A 45 12.59 20.83 9.12
N GLU A 46 12.60 21.63 10.19
CA GLU A 46 11.54 21.67 11.21
C GLU A 46 10.16 21.99 10.61
N HIS A 47 10.08 22.78 9.53
CA HIS A 47 8.82 23.11 8.84
C HIS A 47 8.17 21.91 8.15
N ARG A 48 8.91 20.82 7.92
CA ARG A 48 8.40 19.55 7.40
C ARG A 48 7.95 18.59 8.50
N GLY A 49 8.07 18.99 9.77
CA GLY A 49 7.66 18.21 10.94
C GLY A 49 6.34 18.70 11.54
N ALA A 50 5.75 17.89 12.42
CA ALA A 50 4.66 18.30 13.29
C ALA A 50 5.06 18.23 14.76
N VAL A 51 4.39 19.05 15.55
CA VAL A 51 4.50 19.06 17.01
C VAL A 51 3.25 18.42 17.58
N SER A 52 3.43 17.60 18.62
CA SER A 52 2.33 16.98 19.37
C SER A 52 1.48 18.02 20.11
N SER A 53 0.37 17.57 20.70
CA SER A 53 -0.62 18.43 21.35
C SER A 53 -0.09 19.25 22.54
N ASP A 54 1.06 18.88 23.12
CA ASP A 54 1.70 19.62 24.21
C ASP A 54 2.61 20.78 23.73
N GLY A 55 2.76 20.96 22.42
CA GLY A 55 3.56 22.03 21.82
C GLY A 55 5.08 21.88 22.01
N LYS A 56 5.55 20.76 22.57
CA LYS A 56 6.98 20.50 22.83
C LYS A 56 7.47 19.16 22.29
N THR A 57 6.64 18.11 22.31
CA THR A 57 7.04 16.79 21.84
C THR A 57 7.01 16.74 20.31
N GLY A 58 8.17 16.49 19.70
CA GLY A 58 8.28 16.12 18.29
C GLY A 58 7.99 14.63 18.06
N ASP A 59 7.61 14.26 16.84
CA ASP A 59 7.25 12.88 16.48
C ASP A 59 8.47 11.92 16.41
N GLY A 60 9.70 12.47 16.49
CA GLY A 60 10.96 11.73 16.59
C GLY A 60 12.08 12.38 15.79
N ALA A 61 13.31 12.39 16.33
CA ALA A 61 14.48 12.89 15.61
C ALA A 61 15.75 12.13 16.05
N GLY A 62 16.75 12.09 15.16
CA GLY A 62 17.99 11.38 15.43
C GLY A 62 19.15 11.77 14.53
N ILE A 63 20.34 11.37 14.99
CA ILE A 63 21.64 11.58 14.35
C ILE A 63 22.48 10.30 14.45
N LEU A 64 23.09 9.91 13.33
CA LEU A 64 24.05 8.81 13.20
C LEU A 64 25.41 9.42 12.88
N ILE A 65 26.45 9.01 13.61
CA ILE A 65 27.84 9.47 13.43
C ILE A 65 28.81 8.28 13.44
N ASP A 66 30.06 8.52 13.03
CA ASP A 66 31.16 7.61 13.32
C ASP A 66 31.28 7.38 14.83
N ILE A 67 31.79 6.23 15.24
CA ILE A 67 32.18 5.97 16.62
C ILE A 67 33.32 6.92 17.03
N PRO A 68 33.10 7.84 18.00
CA PRO A 68 34.12 8.76 18.47
C PRO A 68 35.08 8.04 19.45
N HIS A 69 36.00 7.24 18.89
CA HIS A 69 36.86 6.36 19.67
C HIS A 69 37.67 7.05 20.78
N ASP A 70 38.31 8.19 20.47
CA ASP A 70 39.13 8.93 21.45
C ASP A 70 38.30 9.49 22.60
N PHE A 71 37.07 9.95 22.30
CA PHE A 71 36.11 10.33 23.32
C PHE A 71 35.76 9.14 24.22
N PHE A 72 35.43 7.98 23.64
CA PHE A 72 35.08 6.78 24.40
C PHE A 72 36.25 6.25 25.25
N LYS A 73 37.48 6.25 24.74
CA LYS A 73 38.69 5.92 25.52
C LYS A 73 38.81 6.82 26.77
N ALA A 74 38.42 8.09 26.67
CA ALA A 74 38.52 9.03 27.78
C ALA A 74 37.38 8.94 28.82
N VAL A 75 36.18 8.49 28.42
CA VAL A 75 34.99 8.49 29.31
C VAL A 75 34.58 7.10 29.83
N CYS A 76 35.07 6.02 29.23
CA CYS A 76 34.81 4.66 29.69
C CYS A 76 35.73 4.29 30.86
N LYS A 77 35.21 3.51 31.81
CA LYS A 77 35.97 3.02 32.99
C LYS A 77 36.74 1.72 32.72
N PHE A 78 36.68 1.23 31.49
CA PHE A 78 37.29 -0.02 31.03
C PHE A 78 38.07 0.25 29.74
N GLU A 79 39.07 -0.58 29.48
CA GLU A 79 39.92 -0.43 28.30
C GLU A 79 39.17 -0.80 27.01
N LEU A 80 39.37 0.01 25.98
CA LEU A 80 38.80 -0.20 24.66
C LEU A 80 39.90 -0.62 23.68
N PRO A 81 39.68 -1.71 22.91
CA PRO A 81 40.52 -2.05 21.75
C PRO A 81 40.55 -0.94 20.70
N GLU A 82 41.44 -1.09 19.72
CA GLU A 82 41.53 -0.17 18.57
C GLU A 82 40.21 -0.10 17.76
N PRO A 83 39.98 1.00 17.01
CA PRO A 83 38.79 1.13 16.16
C PRO A 83 38.61 -0.07 15.22
N GLY A 84 37.39 -0.59 15.12
CA GLY A 84 37.07 -1.78 14.31
C GLY A 84 37.14 -3.11 15.08
N GLU A 85 37.84 -3.16 16.21
CA GLU A 85 37.98 -4.37 17.06
C GLU A 85 36.91 -4.46 18.15
N TYR A 86 36.03 -3.46 18.25
CA TYR A 86 34.87 -3.46 19.13
C TYR A 86 33.65 -2.84 18.46
N ALA A 87 32.47 -3.25 18.91
CA ALA A 87 31.18 -2.69 18.56
C ALA A 87 30.57 -1.93 19.74
N VAL A 88 29.77 -0.91 19.44
CA VAL A 88 29.04 -0.10 20.42
C VAL A 88 27.59 0.10 20.01
N SER A 89 26.72 0.27 21.01
CA SER A 89 25.31 0.62 20.80
C SER A 89 24.78 1.49 21.93
N ASN A 90 23.95 2.47 21.58
CA ASN A 90 22.97 3.04 22.52
C ASN A 90 21.80 2.06 22.67
N VAL A 91 21.66 1.51 23.87
CA VAL A 91 20.61 0.54 24.24
C VAL A 91 19.54 1.25 25.07
N PHE A 92 18.31 1.19 24.58
CA PHE A 92 17.12 1.55 25.33
C PHE A 92 16.75 0.38 26.24
N LEU A 93 16.50 0.68 27.51
CA LEU A 93 16.19 -0.29 28.55
C LEU A 93 14.96 0.13 29.35
N PRO A 94 14.28 -0.82 30.01
CA PRO A 94 13.23 -0.50 30.98
C PRO A 94 13.65 0.55 32.02
N GLN A 95 12.70 1.36 32.46
CA GLN A 95 12.93 2.32 33.55
C GLN A 95 13.01 1.61 34.90
N LYS A 96 12.22 0.54 35.07
CA LYS A 96 12.25 -0.28 36.28
C LYS A 96 13.52 -1.10 36.37
N GLU A 97 14.24 -0.95 37.48
CA GLU A 97 15.56 -1.53 37.69
C GLU A 97 15.58 -3.06 37.58
N ASN A 98 14.60 -3.74 38.17
CA ASN A 98 14.52 -5.20 38.08
C ASN A 98 14.32 -5.71 36.64
N GLN A 99 13.50 -5.03 35.84
CA GLN A 99 13.29 -5.39 34.43
C GLN A 99 14.51 -5.03 33.59
N ARG A 100 15.14 -3.88 33.87
CA ARG A 100 16.39 -3.46 33.24
C ARG A 100 17.51 -4.47 33.46
N ASN A 101 17.71 -4.91 34.69
CA ASN A 101 18.76 -5.87 35.03
C ASN A 101 18.53 -7.23 34.35
N PHE A 102 17.26 -7.67 34.21
CA PHE A 102 16.92 -8.86 33.44
C PHE A 102 17.27 -8.70 31.95
N CYS A 103 16.92 -7.57 31.32
CA CYS A 103 17.26 -7.32 29.92
C CYS A 103 18.77 -7.29 29.69
N ILE A 104 19.52 -6.65 30.61
CA ILE A 104 20.99 -6.64 30.58
C ILE A 104 21.53 -8.07 30.70
N SER A 105 21.10 -8.84 31.69
CA SER A 105 21.63 -10.20 31.90
C SER A 105 21.37 -11.12 30.72
N VAL A 106 20.19 -11.04 30.10
CA VAL A 106 19.85 -11.81 28.90
C VAL A 106 20.79 -11.45 27.74
N PHE A 107 21.04 -10.14 27.53
CA PHE A 107 21.92 -9.72 26.45
C PHE A 107 23.38 -10.14 26.71
N GLU A 108 23.88 -9.99 27.94
CA GLU A 108 25.22 -10.43 28.32
C GLU A 108 25.42 -11.94 28.17
N GLU A 109 24.40 -12.73 28.52
CA GLU A 109 24.43 -14.19 28.35
C GLU A 109 24.53 -14.56 26.86
N ASN A 110 23.73 -13.92 26.00
CA ASN A 110 23.77 -14.17 24.56
C ASN A 110 25.06 -13.69 23.91
N ILE A 111 25.65 -12.57 24.36
CA ILE A 111 27.01 -12.16 23.93
C ILE A 111 28.03 -13.26 24.24
N LYS A 112 28.02 -13.79 25.47
CA LYS A 112 28.95 -14.86 25.87
C LYS A 112 28.74 -16.14 25.08
N LYS A 113 27.48 -16.54 24.85
CA LYS A 113 27.14 -17.73 24.04
C LYS A 113 27.67 -17.65 22.62
N GLN A 114 27.68 -16.45 22.04
CA GLN A 114 28.19 -16.22 20.68
C GLN A 114 29.72 -16.09 20.61
N GLY A 115 30.44 -16.35 21.72
CA GLY A 115 31.89 -16.23 21.75
C GLY A 115 32.36 -14.79 21.53
N LEU A 116 31.65 -13.83 22.13
CA LEU A 116 31.98 -12.41 22.10
C LEU A 116 32.40 -11.93 23.50
N LYS A 117 33.24 -10.90 23.56
CA LYS A 117 33.75 -10.34 24.82
C LYS A 117 32.96 -9.09 25.20
N LEU A 118 32.19 -9.14 26.28
CA LEU A 118 31.63 -7.93 26.88
C LEU A 118 32.76 -7.09 27.50
N LEU A 119 32.97 -5.88 27.01
CA LEU A 119 33.98 -4.95 27.54
C LEU A 119 33.41 -4.16 28.71
N GLY A 120 32.16 -3.70 28.59
CA GLY A 120 31.46 -3.03 29.69
C GLY A 120 30.24 -2.24 29.26
N TRP A 121 29.58 -1.65 30.26
CA TRP A 121 28.44 -0.75 30.09
C TRP A 121 28.78 0.66 30.58
N ARG A 122 28.27 1.67 29.89
CA ARG A 122 28.36 3.09 30.25
C ARG A 122 26.97 3.69 30.35
N ASP A 123 26.69 4.43 31.41
CA ASP A 123 25.45 5.18 31.51
C ASP A 123 25.57 6.44 30.64
N VAL A 124 24.59 6.66 29.74
CA VAL A 124 24.64 7.81 28.82
C VAL A 124 24.19 9.06 29.57
N PRO A 125 24.98 10.15 29.57
CA PRO A 125 24.60 11.38 30.25
C PRO A 125 23.48 12.10 29.47
N VAL A 126 22.24 11.92 29.93
CA VAL A 126 21.05 12.55 29.34
C VAL A 126 20.51 13.71 30.19
N ASN A 127 19.84 14.69 29.58
CA ASN A 127 19.14 15.76 30.26
C ASN A 127 17.62 15.59 30.21
N ARG A 128 17.04 15.04 31.28
CA ARG A 128 15.60 14.73 31.37
C ARG A 128 14.68 15.95 31.46
N SER A 129 15.20 17.17 31.59
CA SER A 129 14.35 18.37 31.66
C SER A 129 13.90 18.88 30.28
N ILE A 130 14.45 18.34 29.19
CA ILE A 130 14.22 18.79 27.83
C ILE A 130 12.93 18.20 27.21
N PRO A 131 12.65 16.89 27.28
CA PRO A 131 11.51 16.30 26.60
C PRO A 131 10.16 16.84 27.11
N GLY A 132 9.17 16.93 26.22
CA GLY A 132 7.79 17.23 26.56
C GLY A 132 7.13 16.16 27.43
N ARG A 133 5.94 16.44 27.96
CA ARG A 133 5.24 15.53 28.91
C ARG A 133 5.00 14.16 28.29
N ILE A 134 4.58 14.14 27.03
CA ILE A 134 4.25 12.90 26.29
C ILE A 134 5.52 12.06 26.07
N ALA A 135 6.62 12.70 25.70
CA ALA A 135 7.91 12.02 25.50
C ALA A 135 8.46 11.43 26.81
N MET A 136 8.31 12.13 27.94
CA MET A 136 8.77 11.66 29.25
C MET A 136 8.04 10.39 29.75
N GLU A 137 6.74 10.24 29.44
CA GLU A 137 5.97 9.03 29.82
C GLU A 137 6.52 7.74 29.20
N THR A 138 7.25 7.87 28.09
CA THR A 138 7.79 6.75 27.32
C THR A 138 9.31 6.77 27.21
N GLU A 139 9.98 7.64 27.97
CA GLU A 139 11.45 7.75 27.98
C GLU A 139 12.08 6.41 28.41
N PRO A 140 13.00 5.81 27.62
CA PRO A 140 13.76 4.65 28.04
C PRO A 140 14.92 5.03 28.96
N PHE A 141 15.43 4.07 29.74
CA PHE A 141 16.72 4.21 30.38
C PHE A 141 17.82 3.93 29.35
N VAL A 142 18.67 4.90 29.02
CA VAL A 142 19.67 4.76 27.96
C VAL A 142 21.04 4.38 28.54
N ARG A 143 21.60 3.25 28.08
CA ARG A 143 22.99 2.84 28.37
C ARG A 143 23.73 2.51 27.08
N GLN A 144 25.03 2.67 27.08
CA GLN A 144 25.91 2.18 26.03
C GLN A 144 26.51 0.83 26.41
N VAL A 145 26.52 -0.09 25.47
CA VAL A 145 27.18 -1.39 25.59
C VAL A 145 28.38 -1.44 24.64
N PHE A 146 29.48 -2.03 25.10
CA PHE A 146 30.70 -2.21 24.34
C PHE A 146 31.05 -3.70 24.28
N VAL A 147 31.18 -4.23 23.07
CA VAL A 147 31.44 -5.65 22.82
C VAL A 147 32.66 -5.77 21.92
N GLY A 148 33.70 -6.48 22.36
CA GLY A 148 34.91 -6.75 21.59
C GLY A 148 34.91 -8.16 21.02
N LYS A 149 35.84 -8.41 20.09
CA LYS A 149 36.18 -9.76 19.67
C LYS A 149 36.68 -10.59 20.86
N ALA A 150 36.40 -11.88 20.86
CA ALA A 150 36.93 -12.80 21.88
C ALA A 150 38.31 -13.34 21.51
N ASN A 151 38.63 -13.41 20.21
CA ASN A 151 39.92 -13.82 19.68
C ASN A 151 40.30 -12.96 18.45
N GLU A 152 41.57 -12.95 18.08
CA GLU A 152 42.08 -12.19 16.92
C GLU A 152 41.75 -12.86 15.57
N GLU A 153 41.40 -14.14 15.57
CA GLU A 153 41.05 -14.92 14.38
C GLU A 153 39.65 -14.58 13.82
N GLN A 154 38.79 -13.95 14.63
CA GLN A 154 37.48 -13.45 14.20
C GLN A 154 37.64 -12.32 13.18
N ASN A 155 37.39 -12.64 11.91
CA ASN A 155 37.36 -11.64 10.85
C ASN A 155 36.15 -10.69 11.02
N TYR A 156 36.14 -9.60 10.24
CA TYR A 156 35.12 -8.56 10.32
C TYR A 156 33.70 -9.10 10.11
N PHE A 157 33.51 -9.99 9.13
CA PHE A 157 32.19 -10.53 8.80
C PHE A 157 31.67 -11.44 9.91
N ASP A 158 32.50 -12.37 10.38
CA ASP A 158 32.15 -13.31 11.47
C ASP A 158 31.80 -12.57 12.76
N PHE A 159 32.54 -11.51 13.09
CA PHE A 159 32.25 -10.69 14.25
C PHE A 159 30.89 -9.98 14.16
N ASN A 160 30.58 -9.35 13.02
CA ASN A 160 29.28 -8.70 12.81
C ASN A 160 28.12 -9.70 12.81
N LEU A 161 28.31 -10.87 12.20
CA LEU A 161 27.33 -11.94 12.19
C LEU A 161 26.99 -12.41 13.62
N LYS A 162 28.02 -12.64 14.45
CA LYS A 162 27.82 -13.05 15.85
C LYS A 162 27.16 -11.97 16.69
N LEU A 163 27.47 -10.69 16.47
CA LEU A 163 26.79 -9.56 17.08
C LEU A 163 25.29 -9.52 16.69
N TYR A 164 25.00 -9.71 15.40
CA TYR A 164 23.64 -9.78 14.88
C TYR A 164 22.83 -10.90 15.53
N ILE A 165 23.39 -12.12 15.60
CA ILE A 165 22.75 -13.27 16.26
C ILE A 165 22.51 -12.97 17.74
N ALA A 166 23.52 -12.51 18.49
CA ALA A 166 23.40 -12.22 19.92
C ALA A 166 22.27 -11.21 20.19
N ARG A 167 22.16 -10.17 19.37
CA ARG A 167 21.09 -9.17 19.47
C ARG A 167 19.73 -9.76 19.14
N LYS A 168 19.58 -10.42 17.98
CA LYS A 168 18.29 -10.98 17.52
C LYS A 168 17.72 -11.99 18.52
N VAL A 169 18.56 -12.89 19.03
CA VAL A 169 18.15 -13.87 20.05
C VAL A 169 17.70 -13.15 21.32
N SER A 170 18.43 -12.12 21.77
CA SER A 170 18.05 -11.33 22.94
C SER A 170 16.74 -10.57 22.77
N GLU A 171 16.53 -9.93 21.62
CA GLU A 171 15.27 -9.27 21.26
C GLU A 171 14.10 -10.26 21.36
N HIS A 172 14.22 -11.46 20.78
CA HIS A 172 13.20 -12.50 20.85
C HIS A 172 12.96 -13.01 22.27
N THR A 173 14.02 -13.28 23.04
CA THR A 173 13.91 -13.72 24.43
C THR A 173 13.18 -12.69 25.29
N ILE A 174 13.49 -11.40 25.13
CA ILE A 174 12.90 -10.33 25.93
C ILE A 174 11.46 -10.05 25.50
N ILE A 175 11.16 -10.04 24.19
CA ILE A 175 9.78 -9.85 23.69
C ILE A 175 8.85 -10.96 24.17
N LYS A 176 9.33 -12.21 24.22
CA LYS A 176 8.56 -13.38 24.70
C LYS A 176 8.47 -13.46 26.23
N SER A 177 9.19 -12.61 26.97
CA SER A 177 9.18 -12.60 28.43
C SER A 177 7.87 -12.01 29.01
N LYS A 178 7.66 -12.21 30.32
CA LYS A 178 6.51 -11.63 31.05
C LYS A 178 6.75 -10.19 31.54
N LEU A 179 7.84 -9.54 31.09
CA LEU A 179 8.17 -8.17 31.48
C LEU A 179 7.12 -7.19 30.95
N SER A 180 6.59 -6.33 31.81
CA SER A 180 5.63 -5.30 31.40
C SER A 180 6.28 -4.18 30.57
N GLU A 181 7.59 -3.99 30.72
CA GLU A 181 8.40 -3.02 29.99
C GLU A 181 9.31 -3.69 28.94
N SER A 182 9.03 -4.94 28.52
CA SER A 182 9.84 -5.67 27.52
C SER A 182 10.12 -4.87 26.24
N LYS A 183 9.17 -4.03 25.83
CA LYS A 183 9.24 -3.21 24.61
C LYS A 183 10.25 -2.07 24.66
N PHE A 184 10.73 -1.70 25.84
CA PHE A 184 11.79 -0.69 25.97
C PHE A 184 13.15 -1.22 25.53
N PHE A 185 13.35 -2.55 25.55
CA PHE A 185 14.60 -3.13 25.09
C PHE A 185 14.75 -2.97 23.58
N TYR A 186 15.66 -2.08 23.18
CA TYR A 186 15.94 -1.81 21.78
C TYR A 186 17.38 -1.31 21.63
N LEU A 187 18.09 -1.86 20.65
CA LEU A 187 19.43 -1.41 20.29
C LEU A 187 19.34 -0.52 19.06
N ALA A 188 19.70 0.75 19.20
CA ALA A 188 19.64 1.73 18.13
C ALA A 188 20.63 1.41 17.00
N SER A 189 21.84 1.00 17.37
CA SER A 189 22.87 0.43 16.49
C SER A 189 23.40 -0.87 17.13
N LEU A 190 24.35 -1.55 16.50
CA LEU A 190 25.31 -2.43 17.16
C LEU A 190 26.42 -2.64 16.14
N SER A 191 27.33 -1.67 16.06
CA SER A 191 28.26 -1.54 14.92
C SER A 191 29.67 -1.23 15.42
N THR A 192 30.64 -1.60 14.59
CA THR A 192 32.07 -1.32 14.76
C THR A 192 32.52 0.00 14.13
N LYS A 193 31.61 0.70 13.42
CA LYS A 193 31.90 1.94 12.68
C LYS A 193 31.03 3.11 13.10
N ILE A 194 29.74 2.86 13.35
CA ILE A 194 28.74 3.92 13.56
C ILE A 194 27.98 3.77 14.88
N ILE A 195 27.49 4.90 15.41
CA ILE A 195 26.61 4.96 16.58
C ILE A 195 25.46 5.94 16.33
N ILE A 196 24.28 5.61 16.86
CA ILE A 196 23.03 6.36 16.63
C ILE A 196 22.52 6.96 17.94
N PHE A 197 22.25 8.27 17.94
CA PHE A 197 21.58 9.00 19.01
C PHE A 197 20.20 9.44 18.51
N LYS A 198 19.12 8.98 19.13
CA LYS A 198 17.75 9.27 18.68
C LYS A 198 16.74 9.24 19.81
N GLY A 199 15.60 9.88 19.59
CA GLY A 199 14.50 9.85 20.56
C GLY A 199 13.30 10.67 20.14
N LEU A 200 12.31 10.76 21.03
CA LEU A 200 11.12 11.59 20.86
C LEU A 200 11.41 13.05 21.21
N LEU A 201 12.24 13.66 20.38
CA LEU A 201 12.80 14.99 20.58
C LEU A 201 12.49 15.85 19.36
N MET A 202 12.37 17.16 19.58
CA MET A 202 12.45 18.13 18.48
C MET A 202 13.88 18.17 17.96
N PRO A 203 14.10 18.54 16.69
CA PRO A 203 15.43 18.71 16.12
C PRO A 203 16.45 19.42 17.02
N LYS A 204 16.07 20.60 17.52
CA LYS A 204 16.89 21.46 18.39
C LYS A 204 17.21 20.89 19.76
N ASP A 205 16.48 19.88 20.19
CA ASP A 205 16.57 19.34 21.53
C ASP A 205 17.51 18.13 21.62
N ILE A 206 17.95 17.55 20.48
CA ILE A 206 18.81 16.38 20.46
C ILE A 206 20.13 16.62 21.20
N SER A 207 20.83 17.70 20.86
CA SER A 207 22.12 18.04 21.47
C SER A 207 21.99 18.49 22.93
N LEU A 208 20.82 19.01 23.30
CA LEU A 208 20.51 19.39 24.68
C LEU A 208 20.18 18.17 25.54
N TYR A 209 19.55 17.15 24.97
CA TYR A 209 19.22 15.90 25.64
C TYR A 209 20.45 15.00 25.77
N TYR A 210 21.17 14.71 24.67
CA TYR A 210 22.38 13.88 24.69
C TYR A 210 23.64 14.73 24.88
N LYS A 211 24.11 14.82 26.13
CA LYS A 211 25.24 15.70 26.49
C LYS A 211 26.55 15.34 25.79
N ASP A 212 26.71 14.07 25.39
CA ASP A 212 27.89 13.61 24.63
C ASP A 212 28.09 14.41 23.34
N LEU A 213 27.01 14.77 22.63
CA LEU A 213 27.09 15.49 21.35
C LEU A 213 27.66 16.91 21.47
N MET A 214 27.73 17.45 22.69
CA MET A 214 28.30 18.77 22.98
C MET A 214 29.79 18.70 23.37
N ASP A 215 30.37 17.50 23.51
CA ASP A 215 31.78 17.35 23.85
C ASP A 215 32.66 17.55 22.59
N PRO A 216 33.67 18.44 22.63
CA PRO A 216 34.50 18.76 21.47
C PRO A 216 35.33 17.58 20.96
N ARG A 217 35.53 16.53 21.77
CA ARG A 217 36.24 15.30 21.36
C ARG A 217 35.37 14.38 20.51
N VAL A 218 34.06 14.61 20.46
CA VAL A 218 33.17 13.86 19.58
C VAL A 218 33.33 14.44 18.18
N VAL A 219 34.12 13.75 17.38
CA VAL A 219 34.43 14.10 15.99
C VAL A 219 33.96 12.98 15.06
N THR A 220 33.48 13.34 13.87
CA THR A 220 32.99 12.37 12.89
C THR A 220 33.41 12.77 11.48
N ARG A 221 33.50 11.82 10.54
CA ARG A 221 33.68 12.11 9.11
C ARG A 221 32.35 12.16 8.35
N LEU A 222 31.31 11.55 8.91
CA LEU A 222 29.98 11.44 8.33
C LEU A 222 28.90 11.69 9.39
N SER A 223 27.77 12.25 8.98
CA SER A 223 26.61 12.34 9.83
C SER A 223 25.34 12.21 9.02
N LEU A 224 24.45 11.30 9.42
CA LEU A 224 23.13 11.11 8.83
C LEU A 224 22.07 11.53 9.85
N VAL A 225 21.15 12.41 9.45
CA VAL A 225 20.12 12.99 10.31
C VAL A 225 18.73 12.79 9.73
N HIS A 226 17.75 12.68 10.62
CA HIS A 226 16.37 12.44 10.24
C HIS A 226 15.39 13.03 11.25
N GLN A 227 14.31 13.64 10.74
CA GLN A 227 13.17 14.12 11.51
C GLN A 227 11.87 13.47 11.03
N ARG A 228 11.11 12.91 11.97
CA ARG A 228 9.85 12.20 11.73
C ARG A 228 8.64 13.15 11.76
N PHE A 229 7.68 12.93 10.87
CA PHE A 229 6.30 13.42 10.92
C PHE A 229 5.38 12.20 10.92
N SER A 230 4.72 11.93 12.04
CA SER A 230 3.79 10.80 12.13
C SER A 230 2.34 11.27 11.95
N THR A 231 1.52 10.43 11.33
CA THR A 231 0.07 10.58 11.35
C THR A 231 -0.54 10.22 12.73
N ASN A 232 0.27 9.70 13.66
CA ASN A 232 -0.16 9.34 15.00
C ASN A 232 0.00 10.48 16.03
N THR A 233 -0.65 10.29 17.19
CA THR A 233 -0.54 11.14 18.39
C THR A 233 0.20 10.45 19.54
N PHE A 234 0.68 9.22 19.32
CA PHE A 234 1.32 8.37 20.33
C PHE A 234 2.69 7.87 19.84
N PRO A 235 3.70 8.75 19.78
CA PRO A 235 5.01 8.39 19.28
C PRO A 235 5.76 7.44 20.24
N THR A 236 6.66 6.59 19.72
CA THR A 236 7.55 5.72 20.52
C THR A 236 9.03 5.95 20.17
N TRP A 237 9.90 5.89 21.19
CA TRP A 237 11.32 6.23 21.06
C TRP A 237 12.10 5.35 20.08
N ASP A 238 11.73 4.07 19.97
CA ASP A 238 12.39 3.10 19.10
C ASP A 238 12.11 3.34 17.61
N LEU A 239 10.99 4.00 17.28
CA LEU A 239 10.58 4.33 15.90
C LEU A 239 11.14 5.65 15.39
N ALA A 240 11.81 6.45 16.24
CA ALA A 240 12.63 7.55 15.74
C ALA A 240 13.72 6.99 14.81
N GLN A 241 14.05 7.71 13.74
CA GLN A 241 15.17 7.34 12.85
C GLN A 241 16.37 8.29 13.08
N PRO A 242 17.60 7.93 12.67
CA PRO A 242 18.00 6.81 11.80
C PRO A 242 17.73 5.40 12.35
N PHE A 243 17.56 4.43 11.45
CA PHE A 243 17.72 3.00 11.75
C PHE A 243 19.16 2.57 11.52
N ARG A 244 19.44 1.26 11.56
CA ARG A 244 20.82 0.74 11.70
C ARG A 244 21.67 1.03 10.47
N TYR A 245 21.07 0.91 9.28
CA TYR A 245 21.75 1.15 8.00
C TYR A 245 21.08 2.22 7.16
N MET A 246 19.83 2.58 7.45
CA MET A 246 19.07 3.52 6.62
C MET A 246 18.22 4.52 7.40
N CYS A 247 17.92 5.63 6.71
CA CYS A 247 16.78 6.49 6.97
C CYS A 247 15.80 6.35 5.80
N HIS A 248 14.54 6.63 6.05
CA HIS A 248 13.50 6.58 5.04
C HIS A 248 12.59 7.80 5.17
N ASN A 249 12.59 8.60 4.12
CA ASN A 249 11.62 9.66 3.90
C ASN A 249 10.62 9.17 2.85
N GLY A 250 9.43 8.80 3.30
CA GLY A 250 8.35 8.32 2.45
C GLY A 250 7.60 7.16 3.09
N GLU A 251 6.90 6.37 2.28
CA GLU A 251 6.05 5.26 2.72
C GLU A 251 6.21 4.05 1.80
N ILE A 252 6.40 2.85 2.38
CA ILE A 252 6.42 1.59 1.61
C ILE A 252 4.98 1.06 1.47
N ASN A 253 4.34 1.36 0.34
CA ASN A 253 2.94 1.00 0.09
C ASN A 253 2.73 -0.51 -0.20
N THR A 254 3.80 -1.26 -0.48
CA THR A 254 3.76 -2.73 -0.65
C THR A 254 4.05 -3.52 0.62
N LEU A 255 4.19 -2.86 1.78
CA LEU A 255 4.68 -3.46 3.03
C LEU A 255 4.00 -4.79 3.39
N ARG A 256 2.66 -4.86 3.31
CA ARG A 256 1.91 -6.06 3.69
C ARG A 256 2.29 -7.28 2.84
N GLY A 257 2.45 -7.08 1.53
CA GLY A 257 2.90 -8.12 0.60
C GLY A 257 4.34 -8.55 0.90
N ASN A 258 5.24 -7.57 1.06
CA ASN A 258 6.66 -7.82 1.34
C ASN A 258 6.87 -8.59 2.65
N VAL A 259 6.16 -8.21 3.71
CA VAL A 259 6.22 -8.89 5.02
C VAL A 259 5.70 -10.32 4.90
N SER A 260 4.59 -10.53 4.19
CA SER A 260 4.03 -11.87 3.98
C SER A 260 5.00 -12.77 3.21
N ARG A 261 5.60 -12.25 2.14
CA ARG A 261 6.60 -12.98 1.33
C ARG A 261 7.89 -13.24 2.11
N MET A 262 8.37 -12.28 2.91
CA MET A 262 9.52 -12.53 3.78
C MET A 262 9.25 -13.60 4.83
N ARG A 263 8.08 -13.60 5.47
CA ARG A 263 7.71 -14.67 6.40
C ARG A 263 7.71 -16.04 5.75
N SER A 264 7.20 -16.16 4.52
CA SER A 264 7.28 -17.44 3.78
C SER A 264 8.74 -17.81 3.46
N ARG A 265 9.63 -16.83 3.19
CA ARG A 265 11.08 -17.07 2.95
C ARG A 265 11.81 -17.59 4.18
N GLU A 266 11.36 -17.26 5.38
CA GLU A 266 11.93 -17.80 6.63
C GLU A 266 11.92 -19.34 6.65
N GLU A 267 11.01 -19.99 5.93
CA GLU A 267 10.92 -21.46 5.77
C GLU A 267 12.12 -22.07 5.05
N LEU A 268 12.76 -21.30 4.16
CA LEU A 268 13.86 -21.75 3.30
C LEU A 268 15.24 -21.33 3.79
N LEU A 269 15.31 -20.49 4.83
CA LEU A 269 16.59 -19.93 5.27
C LEU A 269 17.47 -21.02 5.87
N GLN A 270 18.60 -21.23 5.22
CA GLN A 270 19.66 -22.12 5.67
C GLN A 270 21.00 -21.42 5.39
N SER A 271 21.95 -21.55 6.31
CA SER A 271 23.27 -20.97 6.12
C SER A 271 24.26 -21.66 7.04
N ASP A 272 25.37 -22.15 6.47
CA ASP A 272 26.45 -22.77 7.23
C ASP A 272 27.06 -21.80 8.25
N LEU A 273 27.01 -20.50 7.97
CA LEU A 273 27.50 -19.43 8.83
C LEU A 273 26.66 -19.28 10.12
N PHE A 274 25.34 -19.49 10.02
CA PHE A 274 24.42 -19.45 11.16
C PHE A 274 24.27 -20.82 11.84
N GLY A 275 24.43 -21.91 11.09
CA GLY A 275 24.10 -23.27 11.53
C GLY A 275 22.65 -23.39 12.00
N ASP A 276 22.39 -24.27 12.96
CA ASP A 276 21.06 -24.49 13.54
C ASP A 276 20.49 -23.25 14.29
N GLU A 277 21.36 -22.30 14.67
CA GLU A 277 20.95 -21.09 15.39
C GLU A 277 20.12 -20.14 14.54
N ILE A 278 20.05 -20.34 13.22
CA ILE A 278 19.19 -19.55 12.33
C ILE A 278 17.72 -19.58 12.77
N LYS A 279 17.27 -20.69 13.38
CA LYS A 279 15.90 -20.80 13.93
C LYS A 279 15.66 -19.89 15.12
N ASN A 280 16.71 -19.50 15.85
CA ASN A 280 16.61 -18.66 17.04
C ASN A 280 16.48 -17.17 16.71
N ILE A 281 16.81 -16.76 15.47
CA ILE A 281 16.68 -15.37 15.01
C ILE A 281 15.33 -15.09 14.33
N LEU A 282 14.51 -16.12 14.10
CA LEU A 282 13.19 -16.00 13.48
C LEU A 282 12.09 -15.60 14.49
N PRO A 283 11.11 -14.76 14.10
CA PRO A 283 11.02 -14.08 12.80
C PRO A 283 12.04 -12.95 12.63
N ILE A 284 12.46 -12.71 11.39
CA ILE A 284 13.39 -11.63 11.04
C ILE A 284 12.71 -10.29 11.27
N ILE A 285 11.48 -10.14 10.78
CA ILE A 285 10.67 -8.94 10.95
C ILE A 285 9.94 -9.02 12.30
N LEU A 286 10.32 -8.14 13.24
CA LEU A 286 9.64 -8.03 14.53
C LEU A 286 8.24 -7.40 14.37
N PRO A 287 7.23 -7.88 15.12
CA PRO A 287 5.87 -7.36 15.01
C PRO A 287 5.74 -5.93 15.58
N GLY A 288 4.84 -5.14 15.00
CA GLY A 288 4.50 -3.79 15.49
C GLY A 288 5.58 -2.73 15.24
N LYS A 289 6.39 -2.92 14.19
CA LYS A 289 7.40 -1.96 13.73
C LYS A 289 6.88 -1.19 12.51
N SER A 290 7.41 0.01 12.28
CA SER A 290 7.07 0.80 11.09
C SER A 290 7.55 0.10 9.80
N ASP A 291 7.07 0.58 8.67
CA ASP A 291 7.52 0.16 7.34
C ASP A 291 9.05 0.26 7.16
N SER A 292 9.61 1.37 7.60
CA SER A 292 11.01 1.76 7.48
C SER A 292 11.90 0.89 8.37
N ALA A 293 11.47 0.62 9.60
CA ALA A 293 12.16 -0.32 10.50
C ALA A 293 12.11 -1.75 9.95
N THR A 294 11.00 -2.09 9.29
CA THR A 294 10.80 -3.40 8.70
C THR A 294 11.75 -3.63 7.51
N MET A 295 11.91 -2.62 6.66
CA MET A 295 12.89 -2.64 5.57
C MET A 295 14.32 -2.71 6.10
N ASP A 296 14.69 -1.92 7.10
CA ASP A 296 16.04 -1.93 7.71
C ASP A 296 16.42 -3.32 8.28
N MET A 297 15.46 -4.05 8.86
CA MET A 297 15.69 -5.44 9.31
C MET A 297 15.96 -6.41 8.15
N VAL A 298 15.35 -6.20 6.99
CA VAL A 298 15.59 -7.01 5.79
C VAL A 298 16.92 -6.63 5.14
N VAL A 299 17.27 -5.34 5.10
CA VAL A 299 18.59 -4.86 4.68
C VAL A 299 19.66 -5.52 5.53
N GLU A 300 19.51 -5.47 6.85
CA GLU A 300 20.45 -6.08 7.79
C GLU A 300 20.60 -7.59 7.59
N LEU A 301 19.50 -8.32 7.35
CA LEU A 301 19.57 -9.75 7.01
C LEU A 301 20.38 -10.00 5.74
N LEU A 302 20.11 -9.24 4.67
CA LEU A 302 20.78 -9.41 3.38
C LEU A 302 22.27 -9.05 3.46
N LEU A 303 22.66 -8.09 4.29
CA LEU A 303 24.09 -7.82 4.56
C LEU A 303 24.78 -9.02 5.22
N MET A 304 24.07 -9.77 6.09
CA MET A 304 24.60 -10.99 6.70
C MET A 304 24.73 -12.17 5.73
N THR A 305 24.43 -11.97 4.44
CA THR A 305 24.71 -12.94 3.36
C THR A 305 26.05 -12.70 2.66
N GLY A 306 26.76 -11.62 3.01
CA GLY A 306 28.01 -11.20 2.37
C GLY A 306 27.83 -10.19 1.23
N ARG A 307 26.58 -9.82 0.91
CA ARG A 307 26.26 -8.77 -0.08
C ARG A 307 26.67 -7.39 0.40
N SER A 308 27.05 -6.53 -0.54
CA SER A 308 27.34 -5.12 -0.24
C SER A 308 26.06 -4.31 0.00
N LEU A 309 26.14 -3.21 0.74
CA LEU A 309 24.98 -2.34 0.96
C LEU A 309 24.38 -1.78 -0.34
N PRO A 310 25.18 -1.31 -1.34
CA PRO A 310 24.64 -0.91 -2.64
C PRO A 310 23.88 -2.05 -3.36
N GLU A 311 24.42 -3.27 -3.36
CA GLU A 311 23.75 -4.44 -3.96
C GLU A 311 22.41 -4.71 -3.29
N VAL A 312 22.35 -4.69 -1.95
CA VAL A 312 21.11 -4.89 -1.19
C VAL A 312 20.07 -3.82 -1.54
N MET A 313 20.49 -2.57 -1.69
CA MET A 313 19.58 -1.49 -2.09
C MET A 313 19.06 -1.68 -3.52
N MET A 314 19.88 -2.18 -4.47
CA MET A 314 19.44 -2.51 -5.83
C MET A 314 18.43 -3.67 -5.86
N ILE A 315 18.54 -4.62 -4.93
CA ILE A 315 17.61 -5.77 -4.84
C ILE A 315 16.25 -5.34 -4.27
N LEU A 316 16.24 -4.52 -3.22
CA LEU A 316 15.00 -4.11 -2.55
C LEU A 316 14.29 -2.96 -3.27
N VAL A 317 15.05 -2.01 -3.84
CA VAL A 317 14.56 -0.82 -4.55
C VAL A 317 15.13 -0.80 -5.98
N PRO A 318 14.71 -1.75 -6.84
CA PRO A 318 15.23 -1.84 -8.20
C PRO A 318 14.76 -0.67 -9.07
N GLU A 319 15.57 -0.33 -10.08
CA GLU A 319 15.15 0.54 -11.18
C GLU A 319 13.98 -0.05 -11.96
N ALA A 320 13.22 0.79 -12.66
CA ALA A 320 12.31 0.30 -13.68
C ALA A 320 13.10 -0.24 -14.89
N TRP A 321 13.10 -1.57 -15.04
CA TRP A 321 13.95 -2.30 -15.99
C TRP A 321 13.13 -3.02 -17.07
N GLU A 322 11.88 -3.35 -16.77
CA GLU A 322 11.03 -4.26 -17.55
C GLU A 322 10.76 -3.73 -18.98
N LYS A 323 10.52 -2.42 -19.09
CA LYS A 323 10.17 -1.74 -20.34
C LYS A 323 11.17 -0.65 -20.75
N ASN A 324 12.32 -0.55 -20.08
CA ASN A 324 13.34 0.45 -20.39
C ASN A 324 14.20 -0.04 -21.57
N PRO A 325 14.18 0.61 -22.76
CA PRO A 325 14.99 0.18 -23.90
C PRO A 325 16.47 0.57 -23.77
N ASP A 326 16.80 1.58 -22.97
CA ASP A 326 18.14 2.16 -22.88
C ASP A 326 19.02 1.47 -21.82
N MET A 327 18.46 0.53 -21.06
CA MET A 327 19.18 -0.23 -20.04
C MET A 327 20.09 -1.30 -20.65
N SER A 328 21.34 -1.37 -20.17
CA SER A 328 22.32 -2.37 -20.55
C SER A 328 21.83 -3.80 -20.30
N GLU A 329 22.35 -4.75 -21.08
CA GLU A 329 21.96 -6.16 -20.99
C GLU A 329 22.35 -6.78 -19.65
N ALA A 330 23.55 -6.46 -19.13
CA ALA A 330 24.02 -6.96 -17.84
C ALA A 330 23.09 -6.50 -16.70
N LYS A 331 22.75 -5.21 -16.66
CA LYS A 331 21.86 -4.64 -15.64
C LYS A 331 20.43 -5.20 -15.74
N ARG A 332 19.90 -5.36 -16.96
CA ARG A 332 18.59 -5.99 -17.19
C ARG A 332 18.58 -7.43 -16.68
N ALA A 333 19.64 -8.20 -16.97
CA ALA A 333 19.78 -9.57 -16.51
C ALA A 333 19.88 -9.65 -14.97
N PHE A 334 20.61 -8.73 -14.33
CA PHE A 334 20.66 -8.64 -12.86
C PHE A 334 19.27 -8.44 -12.26
N TYR A 335 18.49 -7.47 -12.75
CA TYR A 335 17.16 -7.19 -12.21
C TYR A 335 16.16 -8.30 -12.52
N GLU A 336 16.20 -8.89 -13.72
CA GLU A 336 15.34 -10.01 -14.09
C GLU A 336 15.59 -11.23 -13.21
N TYR A 337 16.85 -11.56 -12.94
CA TYR A 337 17.22 -12.62 -12.02
C TYR A 337 16.71 -12.35 -10.60
N HIS A 338 16.94 -11.15 -10.07
CA HIS A 338 16.51 -10.81 -8.71
C HIS A 338 14.99 -10.70 -8.57
N SER A 339 14.25 -10.36 -9.63
CA SER A 339 12.77 -10.35 -9.65
C SER A 339 12.16 -11.74 -9.39
N CYS A 340 12.90 -12.81 -9.70
CA CYS A 340 12.50 -14.18 -9.36
C CYS A 340 12.61 -14.48 -7.86
N MET A 341 13.47 -13.75 -7.13
CA MET A 341 13.76 -13.98 -5.71
C MET A 341 13.06 -12.99 -4.79
N MET A 342 13.03 -11.71 -5.14
CA MET A 342 12.58 -10.60 -4.30
C MET A 342 11.62 -9.70 -5.07
N GLU A 343 10.49 -9.38 -4.44
CA GLU A 343 9.58 -8.35 -4.94
C GLU A 343 10.07 -6.94 -4.55
N PRO A 344 9.84 -5.90 -5.39
CA PRO A 344 10.18 -4.53 -5.04
C PRO A 344 9.45 -4.05 -3.77
N TRP A 345 10.21 -3.39 -2.90
CA TRP A 345 9.69 -2.62 -1.77
C TRP A 345 9.33 -1.22 -2.28
N ASP A 346 8.13 -1.13 -2.86
CA ASP A 346 7.65 0.03 -3.63
C ASP A 346 6.93 1.04 -2.73
N GLY A 347 6.76 2.25 -3.29
CA GLY A 347 6.17 3.41 -2.63
C GLY A 347 7.09 4.63 -2.70
N PRO A 348 6.60 5.84 -2.37
CA PRO A 348 7.45 7.03 -2.35
C PRO A 348 8.60 6.83 -1.38
N ALA A 349 9.83 6.98 -1.84
CA ALA A 349 10.98 6.77 -0.97
C ALA A 349 12.18 7.62 -1.39
N SER A 350 12.73 8.37 -0.43
CA SER A 350 14.12 8.77 -0.45
C SER A 350 14.82 8.09 0.72
N ILE A 351 15.77 7.21 0.40
CA ILE A 351 16.43 6.35 1.37
C ILE A 351 17.90 6.69 1.43
N PRO A 352 18.31 7.62 2.33
CA PRO A 352 19.69 7.72 2.73
C PRO A 352 20.14 6.47 3.47
N PHE A 353 21.32 5.95 3.16
CA PHE A 353 21.86 4.75 3.79
C PHE A 353 23.38 4.87 4.04
N THR A 354 23.87 4.11 5.02
CA THR A 354 25.29 3.99 5.32
C THR A 354 25.60 2.73 6.13
N ASP A 355 26.74 2.11 5.84
CA ASP A 355 27.38 1.08 6.67
C ASP A 355 28.64 1.61 7.39
N GLY A 356 28.89 2.91 7.27
CA GLY A 356 30.11 3.58 7.71
C GLY A 356 31.25 3.58 6.69
N ASN A 357 31.23 2.77 5.63
CA ASN A 357 32.20 2.86 4.53
C ASN A 357 31.65 3.64 3.36
N PHE A 358 30.41 3.33 3.03
CA PHE A 358 29.61 4.04 2.06
C PHE A 358 28.62 4.94 2.76
N ILE A 359 28.35 6.10 2.17
CA ILE A 359 27.16 6.87 2.48
C ILE A 359 26.53 7.30 1.18
N GLY A 360 25.23 7.10 1.06
CA GLY A 360 24.53 7.32 -0.18
C GLY A 360 23.06 7.54 0.02
N ALA A 361 22.35 7.68 -1.09
CA ALA A 361 20.91 7.62 -1.12
C ALA A 361 20.41 7.02 -2.44
N VAL A 362 19.26 6.36 -2.34
CA VAL A 362 18.51 5.87 -3.50
C VAL A 362 17.10 6.46 -3.43
N LEU A 363 16.56 6.78 -4.60
CA LEU A 363 15.16 7.12 -4.75
C LEU A 363 14.36 5.89 -5.16
N ASP A 364 13.08 5.87 -4.82
CA ASP A 364 12.14 4.93 -5.41
C ASP A 364 12.15 5.00 -6.94
N ARG A 365 11.60 3.96 -7.56
CA ARG A 365 11.59 3.80 -9.03
C ARG A 365 10.90 4.95 -9.77
N ASN A 366 10.04 5.71 -9.10
CA ASN A 366 9.28 6.82 -9.65
C ASN A 366 9.87 8.19 -9.24
N GLY A 367 10.80 8.22 -8.28
CA GLY A 367 11.41 9.43 -7.75
C GLY A 367 10.39 10.38 -7.11
N LEU A 368 9.47 9.83 -6.32
CA LEU A 368 8.35 10.58 -5.72
C LEU A 368 8.78 11.46 -4.55
N ARG A 369 10.03 11.36 -4.09
CA ARG A 369 10.57 12.17 -2.99
C ARG A 369 11.76 13.00 -3.45
N PRO A 370 11.87 14.27 -2.99
CA PRO A 370 12.97 15.12 -3.38
C PRO A 370 14.25 14.69 -2.64
N SER A 371 15.36 14.70 -3.38
CA SER A 371 16.70 14.52 -2.81
C SER A 371 17.72 15.33 -3.62
N ARG A 372 18.38 16.27 -2.95
CA ARG A 372 19.27 17.27 -3.53
C ARG A 372 20.62 17.20 -2.83
N TYR A 373 21.70 17.40 -3.57
CA TYR A 373 23.04 17.40 -2.99
C TYR A 373 23.91 18.56 -3.49
N SER A 374 24.86 18.93 -2.63
CA SER A 374 25.84 20.00 -2.85
C SER A 374 27.22 19.48 -2.51
N VAL A 375 28.18 19.72 -3.39
CA VAL A 375 29.59 19.41 -3.18
C VAL A 375 30.34 20.73 -3.05
N THR A 376 31.20 20.81 -2.05
CA THR A 376 31.94 22.02 -1.71
C THR A 376 33.43 21.84 -2.03
N LYS A 377 34.11 22.95 -2.36
CA LYS A 377 35.54 22.95 -2.74
C LYS A 377 36.47 22.55 -1.58
N ASP A 378 36.02 22.74 -0.34
CA ASP A 378 36.71 22.26 0.86
C ASP A 378 36.46 20.77 1.16
N GLY A 379 35.64 20.10 0.35
CA GLY A 379 35.51 18.64 0.30
C GLY A 379 34.37 18.05 1.12
N TYR A 380 33.36 18.84 1.47
CA TYR A 380 32.10 18.34 2.04
C TYR A 380 31.07 18.01 0.96
N VAL A 381 30.36 16.90 1.17
CA VAL A 381 29.13 16.55 0.44
C VAL A 381 27.96 16.68 1.40
N VAL A 382 26.97 17.45 1.01
CA VAL A 382 25.74 17.67 1.79
C VAL A 382 24.57 17.21 0.93
N MET A 383 23.80 16.24 1.41
CA MET A 383 22.56 15.80 0.77
C MET A 383 21.39 16.06 1.72
N SER A 384 20.29 16.57 1.19
CA SER A 384 19.04 16.71 1.95
C SER A 384 17.81 16.65 1.05
N SER A 385 16.65 16.52 1.67
CA SER A 385 15.35 16.62 1.00
C SER A 385 15.12 18.00 0.35
N GLU A 386 15.74 19.05 0.88
CA GLU A 386 15.66 20.42 0.36
C GLU A 386 17.03 21.06 0.15
N THR A 387 17.10 22.10 -0.69
CA THR A 387 18.28 22.97 -0.81
C THR A 387 18.20 24.11 0.20
N GLY A 388 19.34 24.62 0.68
CA GLY A 388 19.36 25.73 1.67
C GLY A 388 19.29 25.27 3.13
N VAL A 389 19.59 24.01 3.38
CA VAL A 389 19.68 23.43 4.75
C VAL A 389 20.96 23.82 5.48
N LEU A 390 21.93 24.40 4.78
CA LEU A 390 23.17 24.95 5.32
C LEU A 390 23.52 26.22 4.56
N ASP A 391 24.02 27.22 5.28
CA ASP A 391 24.52 28.47 4.71
C ASP A 391 25.95 28.23 4.14
N ILE A 392 26.01 27.83 2.86
CA ILE A 392 27.27 27.62 2.13
C ILE A 392 27.50 28.83 1.21
N ALA A 393 28.68 29.45 1.33
CA ALA A 393 29.07 30.56 0.46
C ALA A 393 29.08 30.12 -1.01
N PRO A 394 28.43 30.86 -1.94
CA PRO A 394 28.37 30.49 -3.36
C PRO A 394 29.73 30.19 -4.00
N GLU A 395 30.78 30.91 -3.60
CA GLU A 395 32.15 30.69 -4.06
C GLU A 395 32.78 29.38 -3.59
N ASN A 396 32.28 28.77 -2.51
CA ASN A 396 32.73 27.48 -1.99
C ASN A 396 31.97 26.30 -2.62
N ILE A 397 30.94 26.55 -3.41
CA ILE A 397 30.20 25.50 -4.10
C ILE A 397 31.01 25.03 -5.31
N GLU A 398 31.27 23.74 -5.37
CA GLU A 398 31.89 23.08 -6.52
C GLU A 398 30.82 22.55 -7.47
N PHE A 399 29.79 21.88 -6.94
CA PHE A 399 28.73 21.28 -7.74
C PHE A 399 27.40 21.20 -6.98
N HIS A 400 26.28 21.36 -7.69
CA HIS A 400 24.93 21.10 -7.19
C HIS A 400 24.21 20.11 -8.09
N GLY A 401 23.59 19.10 -7.48
CA GLY A 401 22.85 18.06 -8.19
C GLY A 401 21.55 17.66 -7.51
N ARG A 402 20.86 16.73 -8.16
CA ARG A 402 19.67 16.05 -7.62
C ARG A 402 19.77 14.56 -7.93
N LEU A 403 19.15 13.74 -7.09
CA LEU A 403 18.95 12.34 -7.44
C LEU A 403 17.84 12.23 -8.48
N GLU A 404 17.95 11.24 -9.35
CA GLU A 404 16.98 10.92 -10.40
C GLU A 404 16.32 9.57 -10.09
N PRO A 405 15.08 9.33 -10.56
CA PRO A 405 14.38 8.07 -10.33
C PRO A 405 15.26 6.86 -10.64
N GLY A 406 15.34 5.91 -9.69
CA GLY A 406 16.12 4.69 -9.83
C GLY A 406 17.65 4.85 -9.80
N LYS A 407 18.22 6.07 -9.84
CA LYS A 407 19.67 6.27 -9.70
C LYS A 407 20.10 6.29 -8.22
N MET A 408 21.24 5.70 -7.96
CA MET A 408 21.91 5.69 -6.66
C MET A 408 22.97 6.78 -6.63
N PHE A 409 22.92 7.62 -5.59
CA PHE A 409 24.00 8.52 -5.25
C PHE A 409 24.86 7.86 -4.18
N LEU A 410 26.14 7.62 -4.44
CA LEU A 410 27.03 6.93 -3.51
C LEU A 410 28.35 7.67 -3.34
N VAL A 411 28.75 7.86 -2.08
CA VAL A 411 30.08 8.34 -1.69
C VAL A 411 30.84 7.16 -1.10
N ASN A 412 31.94 6.78 -1.74
CA ASN A 412 32.90 5.85 -1.16
C ASN A 412 33.91 6.65 -0.33
N MET A 413 33.81 6.54 0.99
CA MET A 413 34.69 7.29 1.91
C MET A 413 36.07 6.65 2.07
N GLU A 414 36.26 5.39 1.65
CA GLU A 414 37.58 4.75 1.64
C GLU A 414 38.41 5.23 0.44
N GLU A 415 37.79 5.37 -0.73
CA GLU A 415 38.42 5.93 -1.93
C GLU A 415 38.41 7.47 -1.95
N GLY A 416 37.53 8.08 -1.16
CA GLY A 416 37.41 9.53 -1.02
C GLY A 416 36.79 10.23 -2.23
N ARG A 417 35.84 9.58 -2.91
CA ARG A 417 35.16 10.10 -4.11
C ARG A 417 33.68 9.77 -4.15
N ILE A 418 32.95 10.51 -4.99
CA ILE A 418 31.59 10.15 -5.41
C ILE A 418 31.72 9.13 -6.53
N VAL A 419 31.06 7.97 -6.39
CA VAL A 419 31.08 6.89 -7.38
C VAL A 419 29.89 7.07 -8.31
N ASN A 420 30.09 6.88 -9.62
CA ASN A 420 29.03 7.03 -10.60
C ASN A 420 28.03 5.86 -10.49
N ASP A 421 26.73 6.14 -10.64
CA ASP A 421 25.66 5.13 -10.64
C ASP A 421 25.91 3.98 -11.63
N GLU A 422 26.38 4.30 -12.84
CA GLU A 422 26.66 3.29 -13.86
C GLU A 422 27.82 2.38 -13.46
N GLU A 423 28.86 2.96 -12.86
CA GLU A 423 30.03 2.22 -12.38
C GLU A 423 29.63 1.19 -11.31
N ILE A 424 28.88 1.63 -10.29
CA ILE A 424 28.40 0.78 -9.18
C ILE A 424 27.56 -0.38 -9.71
N LYS A 425 26.58 -0.06 -10.56
CA LYS A 425 25.58 -1.03 -10.98
C LYS A 425 26.11 -2.00 -12.01
N GLU A 426 27.01 -1.57 -12.89
CA GLU A 426 27.66 -2.46 -13.85
C GLU A 426 28.62 -3.42 -13.16
N GLU A 427 29.42 -2.95 -12.20
CA GLU A 427 30.26 -3.82 -11.38
C GLU A 427 29.41 -4.89 -10.68
N ILE A 428 28.32 -4.48 -10.02
CA ILE A 428 27.42 -5.39 -9.31
C ILE A 428 26.72 -6.37 -10.26
N ALA A 429 26.24 -5.88 -11.41
CA ALA A 429 25.55 -6.69 -12.41
C ALA A 429 26.46 -7.72 -13.10
N GLN A 430 27.78 -7.57 -12.99
CA GLN A 430 28.77 -8.47 -13.60
C GLN A 430 29.39 -9.46 -12.61
N HIS A 431 29.09 -9.40 -11.31
CA HIS A 431 29.61 -10.35 -10.31
C HIS A 431 29.31 -11.81 -10.64
N TYR A 432 28.14 -12.07 -11.22
CA TYR A 432 27.69 -13.41 -11.59
C TYR A 432 27.16 -13.44 -13.03
N PRO A 433 27.17 -14.61 -13.70
CA PRO A 433 26.72 -14.74 -15.08
C PRO A 433 25.19 -14.80 -15.19
N TYR A 434 24.49 -13.78 -14.68
CA TYR A 434 23.01 -13.73 -14.59
C TYR A 434 22.33 -13.99 -15.93
N LYS A 435 22.84 -13.42 -17.02
CA LYS A 435 22.28 -13.61 -18.36
C LYS A 435 22.32 -15.07 -18.80
N LYS A 436 23.45 -15.75 -18.60
CA LYS A 436 23.60 -17.18 -18.89
C LYS A 436 22.64 -18.02 -18.05
N TRP A 437 22.48 -17.70 -16.77
CA TRP A 437 21.54 -18.39 -15.90
C TRP A 437 20.10 -18.23 -16.38
N LEU A 438 19.70 -17.02 -16.73
CA LEU A 438 18.36 -16.74 -17.28
C LEU A 438 18.11 -17.49 -18.58
N ASP A 439 19.02 -17.38 -19.56
CA ASP A 439 18.86 -18.01 -20.87
C ASP A 439 18.77 -19.54 -20.80
N THR A 440 19.38 -20.14 -19.78
CA THR A 440 19.39 -21.59 -19.58
C THR A 440 18.16 -22.09 -18.80
N ASN A 441 17.68 -21.31 -17.82
CA ASN A 441 16.76 -21.79 -16.79
C ASN A 441 15.35 -21.15 -16.83
N LEU A 442 15.23 -19.91 -17.32
CA LEU A 442 13.95 -19.19 -17.33
C LEU A 442 13.15 -19.56 -18.58
N VAL A 443 11.96 -20.12 -18.40
CA VAL A 443 11.08 -20.52 -19.51
C VAL A 443 9.98 -19.47 -19.67
N HIS A 444 9.71 -19.01 -20.89
CA HIS A 444 8.59 -18.11 -21.16
C HIS A 444 7.37 -18.89 -21.68
N LEU A 445 6.19 -18.64 -21.08
CA LEU A 445 4.95 -19.32 -21.48
C LEU A 445 4.60 -19.13 -22.97
N ARG A 446 4.88 -17.93 -23.52
CA ARG A 446 4.63 -17.62 -24.93
C ARG A 446 5.43 -18.48 -25.92
N ASP A 447 6.54 -19.06 -25.46
CA ASP A 447 7.47 -19.83 -26.29
C ASP A 447 7.17 -21.34 -26.21
N ILE A 448 6.21 -21.76 -25.37
CA ILE A 448 5.75 -23.15 -25.26
C ILE A 448 4.72 -23.41 -26.38
N PRO A 449 4.94 -24.42 -27.26
CA PRO A 449 4.00 -24.75 -28.31
C PRO A 449 2.70 -25.31 -27.72
N TYR A 450 1.56 -24.92 -28.29
CA TYR A 450 0.28 -25.52 -27.95
C TYR A 450 0.15 -26.86 -28.68
N ASN A 451 -0.10 -27.93 -27.92
CA ASN A 451 -0.47 -29.24 -28.45
C ASN A 451 -1.97 -29.41 -28.18
N ASP A 452 -2.76 -29.67 -29.22
CA ASP A 452 -4.20 -29.76 -29.12
C ASP A 452 -4.62 -30.81 -28.09
N CYS A 453 -5.27 -30.37 -27.01
CA CYS A 453 -5.62 -31.20 -25.86
C CYS A 453 -7.06 -31.71 -25.96
N PRO A 454 -7.34 -32.93 -25.48
CA PRO A 454 -8.67 -33.53 -25.59
C PRO A 454 -9.75 -32.69 -24.91
N LEU A 455 -10.92 -32.62 -25.56
CA LEU A 455 -12.13 -31.99 -25.02
C LEU A 455 -12.61 -32.72 -23.76
N PHE A 456 -12.91 -31.97 -22.69
CA PHE A 456 -13.51 -32.52 -21.48
C PHE A 456 -14.96 -32.96 -21.77
N LEU A 457 -15.18 -34.27 -21.89
CA LEU A 457 -16.51 -34.88 -22.07
C LEU A 457 -17.15 -35.13 -20.70
N GLY A 458 -18.38 -34.64 -20.49
CA GLY A 458 -19.19 -34.97 -19.30
C GLY A 458 -19.44 -33.83 -18.29
N GLU A 459 -19.02 -32.59 -18.58
CA GLU A 459 -19.38 -31.43 -17.75
C GLU A 459 -20.88 -31.06 -17.84
N ALA A 460 -21.40 -30.37 -16.83
CA ALA A 460 -22.72 -29.76 -16.91
C ALA A 460 -22.77 -28.74 -18.06
N SER A 461 -23.95 -28.54 -18.66
CA SER A 461 -24.11 -27.58 -19.76
C SER A 461 -23.69 -26.16 -19.36
N VAL A 462 -23.28 -25.35 -20.34
CA VAL A 462 -22.82 -23.97 -20.13
C VAL A 462 -23.87 -23.16 -19.38
N GLU A 463 -25.17 -23.33 -19.70
CA GLU A 463 -26.30 -22.63 -19.08
C GLU A 463 -26.44 -22.95 -17.60
N LYS A 464 -26.27 -24.23 -17.22
CA LYS A 464 -26.30 -24.65 -15.82
C LYS A 464 -25.12 -24.05 -15.06
N ARG A 465 -23.92 -24.08 -15.65
CA ARG A 465 -22.71 -23.50 -15.04
C ARG A 465 -22.87 -21.99 -14.85
N LYS A 466 -23.35 -21.25 -15.87
CA LYS A 466 -23.69 -19.82 -15.75
C LYS A 466 -24.61 -19.56 -14.55
N SER A 467 -25.67 -20.35 -14.38
CA SER A 467 -26.60 -20.21 -13.25
C SER A 467 -25.96 -20.51 -11.89
N ILE A 468 -25.17 -21.60 -11.76
CA ILE A 468 -24.52 -21.99 -10.50
C ILE A 468 -23.54 -20.92 -10.02
N PHE A 469 -22.73 -20.41 -10.95
CA PHE A 469 -21.73 -19.38 -10.67
C PHE A 469 -22.31 -17.96 -10.63
N GLY A 470 -23.64 -17.82 -10.78
CA GLY A 470 -24.36 -16.55 -10.60
C GLY A 470 -24.10 -15.52 -11.69
N TYR A 471 -23.92 -15.95 -12.94
CA TYR A 471 -23.89 -15.04 -14.09
C TYR A 471 -25.28 -14.48 -14.38
N THR A 472 -25.33 -13.25 -14.87
CA THR A 472 -26.54 -12.59 -15.34
C THR A 472 -26.36 -12.12 -16.78
N LEU A 473 -27.46 -11.80 -17.46
CA LEU A 473 -27.39 -11.17 -18.79
C LEU A 473 -26.75 -9.79 -18.72
N GLU A 474 -26.87 -9.09 -17.59
CA GLU A 474 -26.20 -7.81 -17.36
C GLU A 474 -24.67 -7.98 -17.33
N ASP A 475 -24.14 -9.03 -16.69
CA ASP A 475 -22.69 -9.33 -16.67
C ASP A 475 -22.15 -9.56 -18.09
N ILE A 476 -22.85 -10.39 -18.88
CA ILE A 476 -22.42 -10.76 -20.24
C ILE A 476 -22.41 -9.52 -21.13
N ASN A 477 -23.53 -8.78 -21.17
CA ASN A 477 -23.71 -7.67 -22.11
C ASN A 477 -22.99 -6.38 -21.69
N THR A 478 -22.83 -6.15 -20.39
CA THR A 478 -22.25 -4.89 -19.87
C THR A 478 -20.75 -5.01 -19.59
N ILE A 479 -20.26 -6.21 -19.27
CA ILE A 479 -18.87 -6.42 -18.83
C ILE A 479 -18.09 -7.26 -19.84
N ILE A 480 -18.51 -8.52 -20.05
CA ILE A 480 -17.72 -9.51 -20.80
C ILE A 480 -17.60 -9.13 -22.28
N LEU A 481 -18.73 -8.92 -22.96
CA LEU A 481 -18.73 -8.59 -24.40
C LEU A 481 -18.02 -7.26 -24.69
N PRO A 482 -18.24 -6.16 -23.94
CA PRO A 482 -17.51 -4.92 -24.14
C PRO A 482 -15.99 -5.05 -23.93
N MET A 483 -15.55 -5.88 -22.98
CA MET A 483 -14.12 -6.16 -22.77
C MET A 483 -13.53 -6.99 -23.92
N GLY A 484 -14.26 -8.01 -24.40
CA GLY A 484 -13.85 -8.81 -25.57
C GLY A 484 -13.78 -7.99 -26.87
N LYS A 485 -14.66 -7.00 -27.04
CA LYS A 485 -14.66 -6.11 -28.21
C LYS A 485 -13.60 -5.00 -28.13
N ASN A 486 -13.48 -4.32 -26.98
CA ASN A 486 -12.71 -3.07 -26.88
C ASN A 486 -11.35 -3.20 -26.17
N ALA A 487 -11.04 -4.35 -25.59
CA ALA A 487 -9.86 -4.59 -24.76
C ALA A 487 -9.70 -3.55 -23.61
N LYS A 488 -10.83 -3.06 -23.10
CA LYS A 488 -10.95 -2.06 -22.03
C LYS A 488 -12.18 -2.38 -21.18
N GLU A 489 -12.07 -2.08 -19.89
CA GLU A 489 -13.20 -2.13 -18.96
C GLU A 489 -14.30 -1.12 -19.38
N PRO A 490 -15.59 -1.49 -19.26
CA PRO A 490 -16.70 -0.57 -19.49
C PRO A 490 -16.69 0.61 -18.48
N ILE A 491 -17.14 1.78 -18.92
CA ILE A 491 -17.25 2.97 -18.06
C ILE A 491 -18.73 3.21 -17.71
N GLY A 492 -19.01 3.42 -16.42
CA GLY A 492 -20.32 3.78 -15.89
C GLY A 492 -20.42 5.25 -15.43
N SER A 493 -21.57 5.61 -14.87
CA SER A 493 -21.83 6.93 -14.27
C SER A 493 -22.89 6.85 -13.16
N MET A 494 -23.00 7.89 -12.34
CA MET A 494 -23.75 7.92 -11.07
C MET A 494 -23.07 7.10 -9.96
N GLY A 495 -23.58 7.22 -8.73
CA GLY A 495 -23.09 6.47 -7.57
C GLY A 495 -23.71 5.08 -7.46
N SER A 496 -23.24 4.29 -6.51
CA SER A 496 -23.83 2.99 -6.16
C SER A 496 -24.96 3.20 -5.16
N ASP A 497 -26.19 2.84 -5.56
CA ASP A 497 -27.38 2.97 -4.73
C ASP A 497 -28.07 1.63 -4.43
N THR A 498 -27.35 0.53 -4.66
CA THR A 498 -27.71 -0.83 -4.23
C THR A 498 -27.31 -1.07 -2.77
N PRO A 499 -27.95 -2.02 -2.06
CA PRO A 499 -27.54 -2.37 -0.70
C PRO A 499 -26.13 -2.96 -0.68
N ILE A 500 -25.41 -2.77 0.43
CA ILE A 500 -24.17 -3.54 0.66
C ILE A 500 -24.48 -5.04 0.70
N ALA A 501 -23.53 -5.89 0.27
CA ALA A 501 -23.76 -7.32 0.06
C ALA A 501 -24.50 -8.03 1.21
N VAL A 502 -24.09 -7.78 2.46
CA VAL A 502 -24.69 -8.40 3.66
C VAL A 502 -26.16 -8.01 3.90
N LEU A 503 -26.64 -6.93 3.28
CA LEU A 503 -28.03 -6.48 3.38
C LEU A 503 -28.87 -6.81 2.14
N SER A 504 -28.27 -7.39 1.09
CA SER A 504 -29.00 -7.83 -0.10
C SER A 504 -29.88 -9.06 0.22
N GLU A 505 -31.05 -9.12 -0.41
CA GLU A 505 -31.94 -10.29 -0.36
C GLU A 505 -31.60 -11.35 -1.43
N ARG A 506 -30.71 -10.98 -2.38
CA ARG A 506 -30.23 -11.83 -3.46
C ARG A 506 -28.94 -12.56 -3.03
N PRO A 507 -28.69 -13.79 -3.51
CA PRO A 507 -27.43 -14.48 -3.26
C PRO A 507 -26.25 -13.66 -3.81
N GLN A 508 -25.25 -13.39 -2.96
CA GLN A 508 -24.10 -12.58 -3.31
C GLN A 508 -22.90 -13.46 -3.63
N LEU A 509 -21.97 -12.94 -4.43
CA LEU A 509 -20.65 -13.55 -4.54
C LEU A 509 -19.78 -13.07 -3.40
N ILE A 510 -18.84 -13.92 -2.97
CA ILE A 510 -17.95 -13.59 -1.86
C ILE A 510 -17.10 -12.33 -2.15
N TYR A 511 -16.81 -12.03 -3.43
CA TYR A 511 -16.09 -10.81 -3.84
C TYR A 511 -16.81 -9.52 -3.40
N ASN A 512 -18.15 -9.50 -3.38
CA ASN A 512 -18.94 -8.28 -3.10
C ASN A 512 -18.81 -7.80 -1.65
N TYR A 513 -18.34 -8.67 -0.76
CA TYR A 513 -18.05 -8.37 0.65
C TYR A 513 -16.70 -7.68 0.85
N PHE A 514 -15.87 -7.58 -0.20
CA PHE A 514 -14.57 -6.91 -0.13
C PHE A 514 -14.63 -5.58 -0.87
N LYS A 515 -13.92 -4.58 -0.36
CA LYS A 515 -13.74 -3.27 -0.98
C LYS A 515 -12.26 -3.00 -1.18
N GLN A 516 -11.90 -2.49 -2.36
CA GLN A 516 -10.53 -2.09 -2.68
C GLN A 516 -10.10 -0.93 -1.77
N LEU A 517 -8.91 -1.03 -1.18
CA LEU A 517 -8.28 0.12 -0.54
C LEU A 517 -7.66 1.03 -1.60
N PHE A 518 -7.38 2.28 -1.23
CA PHE A 518 -6.72 3.24 -2.11
C PHE A 518 -5.84 4.20 -1.30
N ALA A 519 -4.86 4.82 -1.96
CA ALA A 519 -4.00 5.79 -1.32
C ALA A 519 -4.71 7.15 -1.20
N GLN A 520 -4.59 7.77 -0.03
CA GLN A 520 -5.02 9.15 0.18
C GLN A 520 -4.10 9.86 1.17
N VAL A 521 -3.50 10.95 0.71
CA VAL A 521 -2.59 11.84 1.47
C VAL A 521 -1.24 11.24 1.84
N THR A 522 -1.21 10.07 2.49
CA THR A 522 0.02 9.49 3.06
C THR A 522 1.03 9.11 1.98
N ASN A 523 0.52 8.59 0.86
CA ASN A 523 1.23 8.36 -0.38
C ASN A 523 0.32 8.69 -1.58
N PRO A 524 0.87 8.89 -2.80
CA PRO A 524 0.09 9.18 -3.98
C PRO A 524 -0.31 7.90 -4.74
N PRO A 525 -1.47 7.89 -5.43
CA PRO A 525 -1.73 6.92 -6.50
C PRO A 525 -0.81 7.18 -7.71
N LEU A 526 -0.65 6.17 -8.57
CA LEU A 526 0.24 6.20 -9.73
C LEU A 526 -0.52 6.41 -11.04
N ASP A 527 0.01 7.17 -11.99
CA ASP A 527 -0.58 7.30 -13.34
C ASP A 527 -0.06 6.22 -14.30
N GLY A 528 -0.62 5.03 -14.23
CA GLY A 528 -0.15 3.88 -15.02
C GLY A 528 -0.44 3.96 -16.52
N ILE A 529 -1.14 5.01 -16.96
CA ILE A 529 -1.38 5.26 -18.38
C ILE A 529 -0.24 6.11 -18.95
N ARG A 530 0.14 7.19 -18.26
CA ARG A 530 1.20 8.10 -18.70
C ARG A 530 2.59 7.61 -18.30
N GLU A 531 2.67 6.88 -17.20
CA GLU A 531 3.89 6.32 -16.63
C GLU A 531 3.91 4.80 -16.86
N GLU A 532 3.59 4.34 -18.08
CA GLU A 532 3.51 2.89 -18.36
C GLU A 532 4.86 2.17 -18.22
N LEU A 533 5.97 2.89 -18.42
CA LEU A 533 7.35 2.37 -18.40
C LEU A 533 7.76 1.73 -17.07
N ILE A 534 7.21 2.22 -15.96
CA ILE A 534 7.51 1.76 -14.59
C ILE A 534 6.59 0.63 -14.13
N THR A 535 5.58 0.26 -14.93
CA THR A 535 4.54 -0.70 -14.54
C THR A 535 4.79 -2.10 -15.10
N ASP A 536 4.50 -3.12 -14.31
CA ASP A 536 4.55 -4.52 -14.75
C ASP A 536 3.48 -5.40 -14.10
N ILE A 537 2.91 -6.32 -14.88
CA ILE A 537 1.96 -7.34 -14.39
C ILE A 537 2.48 -8.76 -14.57
N SER A 538 3.73 -8.93 -15.02
CA SER A 538 4.31 -10.25 -15.22
C SER A 538 4.58 -10.94 -13.88
N LEU A 539 4.51 -12.27 -13.89
CA LEU A 539 4.78 -13.12 -12.72
C LEU A 539 5.60 -14.33 -13.14
N THR A 540 6.30 -14.94 -12.17
CA THR A 540 7.01 -16.20 -12.34
C THR A 540 6.35 -17.31 -11.54
N LEU A 541 6.23 -18.50 -12.12
CA LEU A 541 5.73 -19.71 -11.47
C LEU A 541 6.86 -20.70 -11.16
N GLY A 542 6.75 -21.39 -10.02
CA GLY A 542 7.70 -22.41 -9.58
C GLY A 542 8.07 -22.26 -8.10
N SER A 543 9.13 -22.96 -7.71
CA SER A 543 9.65 -22.94 -6.33
C SER A 543 10.56 -21.72 -6.09
N ASP A 544 10.50 -21.17 -4.87
CA ASP A 544 11.51 -20.24 -4.37
C ASP A 544 12.69 -21.03 -3.78
N HIS A 545 13.88 -20.45 -3.80
CA HIS A 545 15.12 -21.03 -3.26
C HIS A 545 15.70 -20.16 -2.14
N ASN A 546 16.69 -20.69 -1.42
CA ASN A 546 17.32 -20.04 -0.28
C ASN A 546 18.06 -18.76 -0.70
N ILE A 547 17.65 -17.61 -0.15
CA ILE A 547 18.20 -16.28 -0.51
C ILE A 547 19.65 -16.05 -0.07
N PHE A 548 20.17 -16.92 0.80
CA PHE A 548 21.58 -16.93 1.21
C PHE A 548 22.51 -17.49 0.13
N GLU A 549 21.98 -18.25 -0.84
CA GLU A 549 22.78 -18.88 -1.90
C GLU A 549 22.75 -18.07 -3.19
N PHE A 550 23.92 -17.93 -3.82
CA PHE A 550 24.08 -17.34 -5.16
C PHE A 550 24.04 -18.47 -6.20
N SER A 551 22.87 -18.70 -6.81
CA SER A 551 22.64 -19.90 -7.62
C SER A 551 21.72 -19.64 -8.82
N GLU A 552 21.93 -20.38 -9.91
CA GLU A 552 21.05 -20.37 -11.09
C GLU A 552 19.64 -20.92 -10.79
N LEU A 553 19.49 -21.68 -9.70
CA LEU A 553 18.21 -22.29 -9.32
C LEU A 553 17.11 -21.24 -9.10
N HIS A 554 17.46 -20.03 -8.65
CA HIS A 554 16.52 -18.93 -8.42
C HIS A 554 15.70 -18.57 -9.67
N CYS A 555 16.26 -18.73 -10.87
CA CYS A 555 15.58 -18.43 -12.14
C CYS A 555 15.05 -19.67 -12.88
N ARG A 556 15.05 -20.86 -12.27
CA ARG A 556 14.34 -22.04 -12.81
C ARG A 556 12.83 -21.89 -12.61
N LYS A 557 12.24 -20.99 -13.39
CA LYS A 557 10.84 -20.59 -13.28
C LYS A 557 10.18 -20.41 -14.64
N LEU A 558 8.86 -20.53 -14.65
CA LEU A 558 8.03 -20.24 -15.81
C LEU A 558 7.51 -18.80 -15.73
N LYS A 559 7.94 -17.92 -16.64
CA LYS A 559 7.51 -16.52 -16.72
C LYS A 559 6.24 -16.36 -17.53
N ILE A 560 5.26 -15.67 -16.95
CA ILE A 560 3.96 -15.33 -17.54
C ILE A 560 3.86 -13.82 -17.67
N GLN A 561 3.62 -13.32 -18.88
CA GLN A 561 3.50 -11.88 -19.15
C GLN A 561 2.14 -11.30 -18.77
N ASN A 562 1.05 -12.02 -19.06
CA ASN A 562 -0.29 -11.69 -18.58
C ASN A 562 -0.79 -12.82 -17.69
N PRO A 563 -0.97 -12.60 -16.38
CA PRO A 563 -1.33 -13.65 -15.42
C PRO A 563 -2.81 -14.04 -15.50
N VAL A 564 -3.60 -13.37 -16.35
CA VAL A 564 -4.92 -13.83 -16.80
C VAL A 564 -4.72 -14.62 -18.08
N ILE A 565 -4.78 -15.94 -17.96
CA ILE A 565 -4.35 -16.88 -18.99
C ILE A 565 -5.54 -17.52 -19.71
N SER A 566 -5.40 -17.75 -21.01
CA SER A 566 -6.40 -18.47 -21.81
C SER A 566 -6.46 -19.95 -21.44
N LYS A 567 -7.45 -20.68 -21.97
CA LYS A 567 -7.50 -22.14 -21.85
C LYS A 567 -6.23 -22.77 -22.45
N GLU A 568 -5.84 -22.33 -23.65
CA GLU A 568 -4.63 -22.81 -24.33
C GLU A 568 -3.37 -22.60 -23.50
N ASP A 569 -3.25 -21.44 -22.86
CA ASP A 569 -2.12 -21.13 -21.99
C ASP A 569 -2.08 -22.03 -20.75
N LEU A 570 -3.25 -22.35 -20.17
CA LEU A 570 -3.32 -23.33 -19.08
C LEU A 570 -2.96 -24.74 -19.55
N ASP A 571 -3.40 -25.14 -20.74
CA ASP A 571 -3.09 -26.44 -21.33
C ASP A 571 -1.59 -26.57 -21.66
N LYS A 572 -0.93 -25.50 -22.12
CA LYS A 572 0.53 -25.45 -22.25
C LYS A 572 1.23 -25.72 -20.92
N ILE A 573 0.74 -25.12 -19.83
CA ILE A 573 1.31 -25.32 -18.48
C ILE A 573 1.08 -26.76 -18.01
N LYS A 574 -0.15 -27.28 -18.16
CA LYS A 574 -0.53 -28.64 -17.72
C LYS A 574 0.32 -29.73 -18.40
N ASN A 575 0.65 -29.55 -19.67
CA ASN A 575 1.34 -30.55 -20.49
C ASN A 575 2.82 -30.20 -20.75
N TYR A 576 3.42 -29.33 -19.94
CA TYR A 576 4.83 -28.98 -20.09
C TYR A 576 5.74 -30.08 -19.52
N ASP A 577 5.82 -31.22 -20.22
CA ASP A 577 6.65 -32.37 -19.83
C ASP A 577 8.11 -32.24 -20.27
N ALA A 578 8.45 -31.17 -21.00
CA ALA A 578 9.78 -30.95 -21.57
C ALA A 578 10.87 -30.70 -20.51
N SER A 579 10.50 -30.33 -19.28
CA SER A 579 11.44 -30.21 -18.17
C SER A 579 10.91 -30.94 -16.92
N PRO A 580 11.74 -31.79 -16.28
CA PRO A 580 11.36 -32.47 -15.03
C PRO A 580 11.21 -31.50 -13.86
N ASP A 581 11.62 -30.24 -14.02
CA ASP A 581 11.57 -29.20 -13.00
C ASP A 581 10.15 -28.64 -12.79
N TYR A 582 9.19 -28.88 -13.70
CA TYR A 582 7.81 -28.42 -13.55
C TYR A 582 6.87 -29.59 -13.31
N LYS A 583 6.33 -29.69 -12.10
CA LYS A 583 5.37 -30.72 -11.73
C LYS A 583 4.05 -30.06 -11.36
N VAL A 584 3.08 -30.23 -12.25
CA VAL A 584 1.76 -29.61 -12.16
C VAL A 584 0.75 -30.61 -11.64
N VAL A 585 -0.01 -30.25 -10.60
CA VAL A 585 -1.09 -31.06 -10.05
C VAL A 585 -2.38 -30.24 -10.00
N ALA A 586 -3.46 -30.79 -10.56
CA ALA A 586 -4.79 -30.22 -10.45
C ALA A 586 -5.53 -30.81 -9.25
N ILE A 587 -6.07 -29.94 -8.40
CA ILE A 587 -6.84 -30.30 -7.20
C ILE A 587 -8.27 -29.77 -7.37
N PRO A 588 -9.29 -30.65 -7.37
CA PRO A 588 -10.68 -30.23 -7.42
C PRO A 588 -11.07 -29.39 -6.21
N THR A 589 -11.77 -28.29 -6.44
CA THR A 589 -12.35 -27.40 -5.44
C THR A 589 -13.87 -27.54 -5.39
N LEU A 590 -14.31 -28.79 -5.24
CA LEU A 590 -15.72 -29.17 -5.16
C LEU A 590 -16.04 -29.76 -3.77
N TYR A 591 -17.30 -29.70 -3.38
CA TYR A 591 -17.79 -30.34 -2.16
C TYR A 591 -19.18 -30.94 -2.35
N GLN A 592 -19.48 -31.98 -1.59
CA GLN A 592 -20.77 -32.66 -1.61
C GLN A 592 -21.84 -31.78 -0.96
N ILE A 593 -22.81 -31.31 -1.75
CA ILE A 593 -23.80 -30.32 -1.31
C ILE A 593 -24.78 -30.87 -0.25
N ASP A 594 -25.06 -32.17 -0.32
CA ASP A 594 -26.00 -32.86 0.58
C ASP A 594 -25.37 -33.26 1.93
N ARG A 595 -24.06 -33.04 2.12
CA ARG A 595 -23.35 -33.40 3.36
C ARG A 595 -23.84 -32.62 4.58
N GLY A 596 -24.52 -31.49 4.37
CA GLY A 596 -25.08 -30.65 5.43
C GLY A 596 -24.03 -29.77 6.12
N HIS A 597 -24.29 -29.42 7.38
CA HIS A 597 -23.42 -28.52 8.15
C HIS A 597 -21.97 -29.05 8.18
N ASN A 598 -21.02 -28.20 7.78
CA ASN A 598 -19.56 -28.44 7.68
C ASN A 598 -19.06 -29.03 6.36
N GLY A 599 -19.93 -29.30 5.37
CA GLY A 599 -19.49 -29.85 4.08
C GLY A 599 -18.43 -28.99 3.38
N LEU A 600 -18.65 -27.67 3.36
CA LEU A 600 -17.71 -26.70 2.80
C LEU A 600 -16.39 -26.61 3.60
N GLU A 601 -16.44 -26.67 4.93
CA GLU A 601 -15.27 -26.59 5.81
C GLU A 601 -14.36 -27.82 5.64
N ASP A 602 -14.96 -29.02 5.69
CA ASP A 602 -14.26 -30.29 5.51
C ASP A 602 -13.60 -30.38 4.13
N ALA A 603 -14.26 -29.83 3.10
CA ALA A 603 -13.71 -29.81 1.75
C ALA A 603 -12.51 -28.86 1.63
N LEU A 604 -12.56 -27.69 2.26
CA LEU A 604 -11.40 -26.77 2.32
C LEU A 604 -10.20 -27.42 3.02
N GLU A 605 -10.43 -28.14 4.13
CA GLU A 605 -9.38 -28.90 4.82
C GLU A 605 -8.82 -30.02 3.96
N SER A 606 -9.68 -30.73 3.21
CA SER A 606 -9.27 -31.75 2.24
C SER A 606 -8.41 -31.17 1.13
N VAL A 607 -8.80 -30.03 0.53
CA VAL A 607 -8.02 -29.35 -0.51
C VAL A 607 -6.65 -28.94 0.02
N LEU A 608 -6.57 -28.37 1.23
CA LEU A 608 -5.29 -28.02 1.85
C LEU A 608 -4.40 -29.27 2.10
N SER A 609 -5.00 -30.37 2.55
CA SER A 609 -4.29 -31.64 2.76
C SER A 609 -3.76 -32.22 1.45
N GLN A 610 -4.57 -32.24 0.40
CA GLN A 610 -4.17 -32.66 -0.94
C GLN A 610 -3.05 -31.78 -1.50
N ALA A 611 -3.14 -30.45 -1.33
CA ALA A 611 -2.10 -29.52 -1.74
C ALA A 611 -0.79 -29.79 -0.98
N SER A 612 -0.88 -29.98 0.34
CA SER A 612 0.26 -30.32 1.20
C SER A 612 0.94 -31.64 0.77
N LYS A 613 0.15 -32.65 0.38
CA LYS A 613 0.65 -33.93 -0.11
C LYS A 613 1.27 -33.82 -1.50
N ALA A 614 0.65 -33.08 -2.41
CA ALA A 614 1.19 -32.85 -3.75
C ALA A 614 2.60 -32.23 -3.69
N ILE A 615 2.83 -31.32 -2.73
CA ILE A 615 4.16 -30.73 -2.48
C ILE A 615 5.17 -31.77 -2.00
N GLU A 616 4.74 -32.71 -1.13
CA GLU A 616 5.59 -33.82 -0.67
C GLU A 616 5.95 -34.76 -1.83
N ASP A 617 5.03 -34.96 -2.76
CA ASP A 617 5.23 -35.71 -4.00
C ASP A 617 6.05 -34.93 -5.07
N GLY A 618 6.44 -33.69 -4.75
CA GLY A 618 7.34 -32.84 -5.56
C GLY A 618 6.64 -31.85 -6.49
N ALA A 619 5.32 -31.66 -6.39
CA ALA A 619 4.60 -30.66 -7.17
C ALA A 619 5.02 -29.23 -6.77
N ASN A 620 5.29 -28.39 -7.78
CA ASN A 620 5.65 -26.98 -7.59
C ASN A 620 4.70 -26.01 -8.32
N ILE A 621 3.70 -26.54 -9.02
CA ILE A 621 2.56 -25.77 -9.51
C ILE A 621 1.30 -26.54 -9.14
N ILE A 622 0.38 -25.89 -8.43
CA ILE A 622 -0.93 -26.44 -8.08
C ILE A 622 -2.00 -25.65 -8.81
N ILE A 623 -2.90 -26.35 -9.49
CA ILE A 623 -4.10 -25.78 -10.10
C ILE A 623 -5.29 -26.10 -9.19
N LEU A 624 -5.88 -25.09 -8.59
CA LEU A 624 -7.16 -25.21 -7.89
C LEU A 624 -8.27 -25.04 -8.93
N SER A 625 -9.07 -26.09 -9.15
CA SER A 625 -10.03 -26.15 -10.26
C SER A 625 -11.45 -26.37 -9.76
N ASP A 626 -12.41 -25.54 -10.19
CA ASP A 626 -13.84 -25.74 -9.94
C ASP A 626 -14.57 -26.43 -11.11
N ARG A 627 -13.82 -27.04 -12.05
CA ARG A 627 -14.40 -27.88 -13.12
C ARG A 627 -15.15 -29.08 -12.55
N ASN A 628 -16.03 -29.66 -13.37
CA ASN A 628 -16.83 -30.86 -13.08
C ASN A 628 -17.94 -30.72 -12.02
N VAL A 629 -18.40 -29.49 -11.76
CA VAL A 629 -19.62 -29.25 -10.97
C VAL A 629 -20.78 -30.07 -11.54
N ASN A 630 -21.50 -30.77 -10.67
CA ASN A 630 -22.58 -31.68 -11.04
C ASN A 630 -23.72 -31.63 -10.01
N LYS A 631 -24.70 -32.53 -10.15
CA LYS A 631 -25.90 -32.52 -9.31
C LYS A 631 -25.62 -32.80 -7.82
N SER A 632 -24.55 -33.51 -7.49
CA SER A 632 -24.15 -33.81 -6.10
C SER A 632 -23.04 -32.91 -5.57
N GLU A 633 -22.23 -32.34 -6.47
CA GLU A 633 -21.04 -31.56 -6.10
C GLU A 633 -21.21 -30.09 -6.48
N ALA A 634 -21.08 -29.22 -5.49
CA ALA A 634 -21.09 -27.78 -5.64
C ALA A 634 -19.66 -27.21 -5.61
N PRO A 635 -19.41 -26.06 -6.26
CA PRO A 635 -18.10 -25.43 -6.24
C PRO A 635 -17.82 -24.75 -4.89
N ILE A 636 -16.59 -24.86 -4.42
CA ILE A 636 -16.05 -24.00 -3.36
C ILE A 636 -15.75 -22.63 -4.02
N PRO A 637 -16.17 -21.49 -3.43
CA PRO A 637 -15.86 -20.17 -3.99
C PRO A 637 -14.35 -20.01 -4.19
N ALA A 638 -13.95 -19.56 -5.39
CA ALA A 638 -12.54 -19.60 -5.79
C ALA A 638 -11.65 -18.73 -4.88
N LEU A 639 -12.16 -17.58 -4.44
CA LEU A 639 -11.48 -16.72 -3.49
C LEU A 639 -11.26 -17.40 -2.12
N LEU A 640 -12.25 -18.15 -1.66
CA LEU A 640 -12.20 -18.86 -0.38
C LEU A 640 -11.17 -19.99 -0.44
N ALA A 641 -11.18 -20.79 -1.51
CA ALA A 641 -10.19 -21.84 -1.75
C ALA A 641 -8.77 -21.25 -1.86
N CYS A 642 -8.60 -20.20 -2.67
CA CYS A 642 -7.32 -19.53 -2.86
C CYS A 642 -6.73 -19.03 -1.53
N SER A 643 -7.49 -18.25 -0.77
CA SER A 643 -7.02 -17.68 0.50
C SER A 643 -6.76 -18.75 1.57
N TYR A 644 -7.64 -19.74 1.70
CA TYR A 644 -7.49 -20.78 2.71
C TYR A 644 -6.28 -21.69 2.43
N VAL A 645 -6.08 -22.09 1.17
CA VAL A 645 -4.91 -22.88 0.76
C VAL A 645 -3.63 -22.06 0.88
N ASN A 646 -3.62 -20.81 0.39
CA ASN A 646 -2.45 -19.93 0.47
C ASN A 646 -1.98 -19.71 1.92
N SER A 647 -2.89 -19.32 2.80
CA SER A 647 -2.57 -19.10 4.21
C SER A 647 -2.31 -20.40 4.97
N GLY A 648 -2.99 -21.50 4.61
CA GLY A 648 -2.76 -22.82 5.17
C GLY A 648 -1.36 -23.36 4.87
N LEU A 649 -0.91 -23.23 3.62
CA LEU A 649 0.44 -23.61 3.22
C LEU A 649 1.52 -22.76 3.90
N GLN A 650 1.24 -21.48 4.15
CA GLN A 650 2.14 -20.62 4.93
C GLN A 650 2.22 -21.08 6.39
N ARG A 651 1.10 -21.48 7.02
CA ARG A 651 1.12 -22.07 8.37
C ARG A 651 1.87 -23.40 8.44
N LEU A 652 1.84 -24.18 7.35
CA LEU A 652 2.52 -25.47 7.24
C LEU A 652 4.01 -25.36 6.85
N GLY A 653 4.52 -24.16 6.58
CA GLY A 653 5.92 -23.99 6.17
C GLY A 653 6.21 -24.49 4.74
N LYS A 654 5.22 -24.39 3.84
CA LYS A 654 5.29 -24.96 2.48
C LYS A 654 4.95 -23.98 1.36
N ARG A 655 4.58 -22.72 1.67
CA ARG A 655 4.05 -21.79 0.64
C ARG A 655 5.08 -21.44 -0.43
N ASN A 656 6.35 -21.38 -0.07
CA ASN A 656 7.42 -21.01 -1.00
C ASN A 656 7.82 -22.12 -1.98
N LYS A 657 7.32 -23.35 -1.81
CA LYS A 657 7.67 -24.49 -2.67
C LYS A 657 6.83 -24.56 -3.94
N LEU A 658 5.84 -23.68 -4.12
CA LEU A 658 4.95 -23.75 -5.28
C LEU A 658 4.29 -22.43 -5.67
N SER A 659 3.71 -22.43 -6.87
CA SER A 659 2.75 -21.43 -7.33
C SER A 659 1.33 -21.98 -7.43
N ILE A 660 0.34 -21.13 -7.13
CA ILE A 660 -1.09 -21.49 -7.16
C ILE A 660 -1.72 -20.87 -8.40
N ILE A 661 -2.29 -21.68 -9.28
CA ILE A 661 -3.12 -21.26 -10.40
C ILE A 661 -4.59 -21.50 -10.03
N ILE A 662 -5.46 -20.55 -10.36
CA ILE A 662 -6.90 -20.68 -10.17
C ILE A 662 -7.55 -20.94 -11.53
N GLU A 663 -8.07 -22.15 -11.75
CA GLU A 663 -8.92 -22.49 -12.89
C GLU A 663 -10.37 -22.40 -12.41
N SER A 664 -11.08 -21.33 -12.77
CA SER A 664 -12.39 -21.07 -12.20
C SER A 664 -13.39 -20.49 -13.18
N ALA A 665 -14.65 -20.91 -13.06
CA ALA A 665 -15.79 -20.31 -13.73
C ALA A 665 -16.28 -19.02 -13.05
N GLU A 666 -15.85 -18.70 -11.84
CA GLU A 666 -16.35 -17.58 -11.04
C GLU A 666 -15.78 -16.18 -11.42
N PRO A 667 -14.48 -15.97 -11.66
CA PRO A 667 -13.92 -14.64 -11.89
C PRO A 667 -14.27 -14.07 -13.27
N ARG A 668 -14.87 -12.88 -13.28
CA ARG A 668 -15.39 -12.19 -14.49
C ARG A 668 -15.28 -10.66 -14.47
N GLU A 669 -15.05 -10.08 -13.30
CA GLU A 669 -14.82 -8.65 -13.15
C GLU A 669 -13.38 -8.40 -12.71
N VAL A 670 -12.81 -7.24 -13.08
CA VAL A 670 -11.48 -6.80 -12.66
C VAL A 670 -11.27 -6.99 -11.15
N HIS A 671 -12.28 -6.68 -10.35
CA HIS A 671 -12.24 -6.82 -8.90
C HIS A 671 -12.01 -8.27 -8.43
N HIS A 672 -12.61 -9.26 -9.10
CA HIS A 672 -12.47 -10.68 -8.76
C HIS A 672 -11.01 -11.13 -8.93
N PHE A 673 -10.40 -10.76 -10.06
CA PHE A 673 -8.99 -11.07 -10.33
C PHE A 673 -8.06 -10.37 -9.32
N CYS A 674 -8.30 -9.10 -9.01
CA CYS A 674 -7.52 -8.36 -8.02
C CYS A 674 -7.57 -9.01 -6.63
N LEU A 675 -8.73 -9.54 -6.21
CA LEU A 675 -8.88 -10.26 -4.96
C LEU A 675 -8.08 -11.57 -4.99
N LEU A 676 -8.23 -12.39 -6.03
CA LEU A 676 -7.50 -13.64 -6.17
C LEU A 676 -5.96 -13.43 -6.13
N PHE A 677 -5.43 -12.44 -6.84
CA PHE A 677 -4.01 -12.10 -6.73
C PHE A 677 -3.63 -11.56 -5.34
N GLY A 678 -4.46 -10.69 -4.76
CA GLY A 678 -4.25 -10.15 -3.41
C GLY A 678 -4.23 -11.22 -2.31
N PHE A 679 -4.88 -12.36 -2.53
CA PHE A 679 -4.92 -13.50 -1.61
C PHE A 679 -3.97 -14.67 -2.00
N GLY A 680 -3.16 -14.51 -3.05
CA GLY A 680 -1.99 -15.37 -3.31
C GLY A 680 -1.99 -16.19 -4.60
N ALA A 681 -2.99 -16.01 -5.48
CA ALA A 681 -2.97 -16.58 -6.82
C ALA A 681 -1.74 -16.09 -7.61
N SER A 682 -1.23 -16.94 -8.49
CA SER A 682 -0.07 -16.64 -9.37
C SER A 682 -0.45 -16.60 -10.85
N ALA A 683 -1.54 -17.25 -11.24
CA ALA A 683 -2.23 -17.06 -12.51
C ALA A 683 -3.71 -17.44 -12.34
N ILE A 684 -4.57 -16.92 -13.23
CA ILE A 684 -6.02 -17.16 -13.19
C ILE A 684 -6.49 -17.49 -14.60
N ASN A 685 -7.16 -18.63 -14.75
CA ASN A 685 -7.83 -19.05 -15.97
C ASN A 685 -9.36 -18.94 -15.80
N PRO A 686 -10.00 -17.90 -16.36
CA PRO A 686 -11.45 -17.71 -16.28
C PRO A 686 -12.17 -18.55 -17.36
N TYR A 687 -12.12 -19.87 -17.25
CA TYR A 687 -12.49 -20.75 -18.37
C TYR A 687 -13.93 -20.55 -18.85
N LEU A 688 -14.89 -20.29 -17.96
CA LEU A 688 -16.29 -20.10 -18.34
C LEU A 688 -16.50 -18.80 -19.11
N VAL A 689 -15.71 -17.76 -18.84
CA VAL A 689 -15.77 -16.52 -19.64
C VAL A 689 -15.33 -16.79 -21.07
N ASN A 690 -14.28 -17.60 -21.27
CA ASN A 690 -13.85 -18.00 -22.61
C ASN A 690 -14.98 -18.76 -23.32
N GLU A 691 -15.61 -19.73 -22.66
CA GLU A 691 -16.72 -20.48 -23.23
C GLU A 691 -17.94 -19.59 -23.57
N ILE A 692 -18.26 -18.61 -22.72
CA ILE A 692 -19.32 -17.62 -22.98
C ILE A 692 -18.97 -16.77 -24.21
N ILE A 693 -17.73 -16.32 -24.36
CA ILE A 693 -17.30 -15.54 -25.54
C ILE A 693 -17.48 -16.37 -26.81
N GLY A 694 -17.09 -17.65 -26.79
CA GLY A 694 -17.27 -18.55 -27.93
C GLY A 694 -18.74 -18.72 -28.31
N GLU A 695 -19.58 -19.07 -27.35
CA GLU A 695 -21.02 -19.24 -27.54
C GLU A 695 -21.68 -17.95 -28.07
N GLN A 696 -21.35 -16.77 -27.52
CA GLN A 696 -21.92 -15.50 -27.96
C GLN A 696 -21.49 -15.08 -29.37
N ILE A 697 -20.27 -15.42 -29.79
CA ILE A 697 -19.80 -15.17 -31.16
C ILE A 697 -20.58 -16.05 -32.15
N GLU A 698 -20.77 -17.33 -31.81
CA GLU A 698 -21.51 -18.28 -32.64
C GLU A 698 -23.01 -17.95 -32.72
N GLU A 699 -23.66 -17.68 -31.59
CA GLU A 699 -25.11 -17.39 -31.52
C GLU A 699 -25.52 -16.09 -32.22
N HIS A 700 -24.63 -15.08 -32.20
CA HIS A 700 -24.92 -13.75 -32.77
C HIS A 700 -24.24 -13.50 -34.12
N ASP A 701 -23.58 -14.50 -34.71
CA ASP A 701 -22.86 -14.39 -35.99
C ASP A 701 -21.91 -13.18 -36.03
N ILE A 702 -21.15 -12.99 -34.95
CA ILE A 702 -20.25 -11.85 -34.81
C ILE A 702 -19.01 -12.09 -35.68
N THR A 703 -18.88 -11.30 -36.75
CA THR A 703 -17.78 -11.41 -37.73
C THR A 703 -16.71 -10.32 -37.58
N GLU A 704 -16.90 -9.37 -36.65
CA GLU A 704 -15.99 -8.23 -36.44
C GLU A 704 -14.63 -8.64 -35.84
N PHE A 705 -14.56 -9.77 -35.14
CA PHE A 705 -13.36 -10.29 -34.47
C PHE A 705 -13.49 -11.81 -34.26
N THR A 706 -12.35 -12.51 -34.18
CA THR A 706 -12.34 -13.97 -33.92
C THR A 706 -12.45 -14.30 -32.43
N PHE A 707 -12.72 -15.57 -32.11
CA PHE A 707 -12.70 -16.09 -30.74
C PHE A 707 -11.38 -15.80 -30.01
N GLU A 708 -10.25 -16.11 -30.65
CA GLU A 708 -8.91 -15.88 -30.09
C GLU A 708 -8.64 -14.39 -29.83
N GLU A 709 -9.04 -13.53 -30.77
CA GLU A 709 -8.94 -12.08 -30.63
C GLU A 709 -9.79 -11.57 -29.46
N ALA A 710 -11.02 -12.05 -29.32
CA ALA A 710 -11.92 -11.67 -28.24
C ALA A 710 -11.38 -12.10 -26.87
N VAL A 711 -10.87 -13.32 -26.72
CA VAL A 711 -10.25 -13.80 -25.48
C VAL A 711 -9.00 -12.99 -25.15
N LYS A 712 -8.14 -12.70 -26.15
CA LYS A 712 -6.95 -11.86 -25.96
C LYS A 712 -7.32 -10.45 -25.54
N ASN A 713 -8.35 -9.87 -26.14
CA ASN A 713 -8.87 -8.55 -25.78
C ASN A 713 -9.44 -8.54 -24.36
N TYR A 714 -10.22 -9.55 -23.98
CA TYR A 714 -10.72 -9.71 -22.62
C TYR A 714 -9.57 -9.79 -21.60
N ASN A 715 -8.58 -10.68 -21.81
CA ASN A 715 -7.43 -10.81 -20.93
C ASN A 715 -6.61 -9.52 -20.84
N LYS A 716 -6.50 -8.76 -21.93
CA LYS A 716 -5.86 -7.44 -21.96
C LYS A 716 -6.68 -6.38 -21.21
N ALA A 717 -8.01 -6.42 -21.31
CA ALA A 717 -8.90 -5.53 -20.57
C ALA A 717 -8.74 -5.73 -19.06
N ILE A 718 -8.76 -6.99 -18.60
CA ILE A 718 -8.54 -7.34 -17.21
C ILE A 718 -7.12 -6.96 -16.75
N GLY A 719 -6.08 -7.23 -17.54
CA GLY A 719 -4.71 -6.83 -17.22
C GLY A 719 -4.56 -5.32 -16.99
N LYS A 720 -5.20 -4.50 -17.85
CA LYS A 720 -5.27 -3.04 -17.66
C LYS A 720 -6.09 -2.64 -16.43
N GLY A 721 -7.17 -3.36 -16.14
CA GLY A 721 -7.98 -3.16 -14.95
C GLY A 721 -7.21 -3.47 -13.66
N ILE A 722 -6.45 -4.57 -13.63
CA ILE A 722 -5.58 -4.94 -12.49
C ILE A 722 -4.56 -3.83 -12.24
N LEU A 723 -3.89 -3.38 -13.31
CA LEU A 723 -2.96 -2.27 -13.22
C LEU A 723 -3.65 -1.02 -12.66
N LYS A 724 -4.84 -0.65 -13.17
CA LYS A 724 -5.64 0.46 -12.64
C LYS A 724 -5.87 0.34 -11.13
N VAL A 725 -6.22 -0.85 -10.62
CA VAL A 725 -6.48 -1.08 -9.20
C VAL A 725 -5.22 -0.99 -8.36
N MET A 726 -4.10 -1.61 -8.80
CA MET A 726 -2.80 -1.49 -8.13
C MET A 726 -2.35 -0.03 -8.00
N ASN A 727 -2.52 0.72 -9.08
CA ASN A 727 -2.19 2.13 -9.17
C ASN A 727 -2.97 3.02 -8.21
N LYS A 728 -4.17 2.61 -7.76
CA LYS A 728 -4.93 3.36 -6.72
C LYS A 728 -4.18 3.46 -5.41
N ILE A 729 -3.34 2.48 -5.09
CA ILE A 729 -2.45 2.47 -3.92
C ILE A 729 -1.06 3.04 -4.26
N GLY A 730 -0.76 3.24 -5.55
CA GLY A 730 0.57 3.65 -6.02
C GLY A 730 1.55 2.48 -6.21
N ILE A 731 1.05 1.25 -6.38
CA ILE A 731 1.90 0.06 -6.59
C ILE A 731 2.17 -0.12 -8.07
N SER A 732 3.44 -0.33 -8.44
CA SER A 732 3.87 -0.41 -9.84
C SER A 732 3.90 -1.84 -10.38
N THR A 733 4.08 -2.86 -9.52
CA THR A 733 4.21 -4.26 -9.96
C THR A 733 3.21 -5.22 -9.32
N LEU A 734 2.70 -6.16 -10.12
CA LEU A 734 1.82 -7.20 -9.60
C LEU A 734 2.57 -8.16 -8.66
N ASN A 735 3.88 -8.32 -8.84
CA ASN A 735 4.71 -9.15 -7.97
C ASN A 735 4.64 -8.68 -6.51
N SER A 736 4.68 -7.36 -6.26
CA SER A 736 4.51 -6.79 -4.92
C SER A 736 3.05 -6.72 -4.46
N TYR A 737 2.09 -6.60 -5.39
CA TYR A 737 0.66 -6.59 -5.05
C TYR A 737 0.14 -7.99 -4.65
N ARG A 738 0.73 -9.07 -5.20
CA ARG A 738 0.33 -10.44 -4.91
C ARG A 738 0.52 -10.76 -3.42
N GLY A 739 -0.54 -11.24 -2.77
CA GLY A 739 -0.51 -11.56 -1.34
C GLY A 739 -0.52 -10.34 -0.39
N SER A 740 -0.70 -9.12 -0.91
CA SER A 740 -0.73 -7.88 -0.12
C SER A 740 -2.03 -7.68 0.68
N GLN A 741 -3.13 -8.32 0.27
CA GLN A 741 -4.45 -8.23 0.90
C GLN A 741 -4.94 -6.77 1.11
N LEU A 742 -4.76 -5.91 0.11
CA LEU A 742 -5.16 -4.50 0.14
C LEU A 742 -6.67 -4.31 -0.06
N PHE A 743 -7.45 -4.96 0.81
CA PHE A 743 -8.90 -4.93 0.83
C PHE A 743 -9.44 -4.76 2.24
N GLU A 744 -10.63 -4.17 2.34
CA GLU A 744 -11.46 -4.21 3.55
C GLU A 744 -12.64 -5.16 3.35
N CYS A 745 -12.92 -5.98 4.36
CA CYS A 745 -14.10 -6.83 4.39
C CYS A 745 -15.25 -6.15 5.14
N ILE A 746 -16.44 -6.15 4.55
CA ILE A 746 -17.67 -5.58 5.11
C ILE A 746 -18.76 -6.64 5.02
N GLY A 747 -19.23 -7.13 6.17
CA GLY A 747 -20.36 -8.04 6.26
C GLY A 747 -20.02 -9.50 6.60
N ILE A 748 -18.74 -9.87 6.72
CA ILE A 748 -18.31 -11.20 7.17
C ILE A 748 -17.80 -11.10 8.62
N ASN A 749 -18.22 -12.02 9.49
CA ASN A 749 -17.81 -12.00 10.89
C ASN A 749 -16.32 -12.29 11.11
N THR A 750 -15.80 -11.82 12.26
CA THR A 750 -14.37 -11.91 12.58
C THR A 750 -13.86 -13.35 12.61
N LYS A 751 -14.66 -14.30 13.14
CA LYS A 751 -14.26 -15.71 13.20
C LYS A 751 -13.99 -16.31 11.81
N ALA A 752 -14.86 -16.01 10.84
CA ALA A 752 -14.69 -16.47 9.46
C ALA A 752 -13.51 -15.74 8.79
N VAL A 753 -13.38 -14.42 8.96
CA VAL A 753 -12.27 -13.67 8.37
C VAL A 753 -10.92 -14.13 8.92
N GLU A 754 -10.77 -14.33 10.24
CA GLU A 754 -9.51 -14.80 10.84
C GLU A 754 -9.10 -16.19 10.36
N LYS A 755 -10.06 -17.10 10.13
CA LYS A 755 -9.78 -18.46 9.65
C LYS A 755 -9.50 -18.51 8.14
N TYR A 756 -10.32 -17.83 7.33
CA TYR A 756 -10.31 -18.00 5.87
C TYR A 756 -9.65 -16.84 5.11
N PHE A 757 -9.59 -15.64 5.68
CA PHE A 757 -8.99 -14.43 5.08
C PHE A 757 -8.09 -13.71 6.10
N PRO A 758 -7.09 -14.40 6.68
CA PRO A 758 -6.33 -13.87 7.81
C PRO A 758 -5.65 -12.55 7.46
N ASN A 759 -5.53 -11.68 8.47
CA ASN A 759 -5.01 -10.30 8.37
C ASN A 759 -5.88 -9.34 7.53
N THR A 760 -7.12 -9.69 7.18
CA THR A 760 -8.04 -8.74 6.52
C THR A 760 -8.88 -8.00 7.57
N PRO A 761 -9.01 -6.66 7.51
CA PRO A 761 -9.85 -5.93 8.43
C PRO A 761 -11.34 -6.23 8.16
N THR A 762 -12.11 -6.51 9.22
CA THR A 762 -13.57 -6.56 9.21
C THR A 762 -14.12 -5.80 10.42
N ARG A 763 -14.86 -4.71 10.16
CA ARG A 763 -15.40 -3.82 11.21
C ARG A 763 -16.91 -3.96 11.35
N ILE A 764 -17.60 -4.15 10.24
CA ILE A 764 -19.03 -4.46 10.19
C ILE A 764 -19.11 -5.97 9.95
N GLN A 765 -19.45 -6.70 11.01
CA GLN A 765 -19.57 -8.14 10.97
C GLN A 765 -20.95 -8.57 10.44
N GLY A 766 -21.08 -9.84 10.06
CA GLY A 766 -22.33 -10.41 9.60
C GLY A 766 -22.22 -11.91 9.40
N ILE A 767 -22.32 -12.35 8.16
CA ILE A 767 -22.36 -13.76 7.78
C ILE A 767 -21.07 -14.51 8.14
N GLY A 768 -21.19 -15.82 8.32
CA GLY A 768 -20.08 -16.76 8.44
C GLY A 768 -20.05 -17.77 7.30
N LEU A 769 -19.26 -18.83 7.46
CA LEU A 769 -19.12 -19.88 6.44
C LEU A 769 -20.46 -20.56 6.13
N TYR A 770 -21.31 -20.74 7.14
CA TYR A 770 -22.59 -21.42 6.99
C TYR A 770 -23.58 -20.66 6.10
N GLU A 771 -23.67 -19.35 6.26
CA GLU A 771 -24.50 -18.51 5.39
C GLU A 771 -23.95 -18.47 3.96
N ILE A 772 -22.62 -18.46 3.79
CA ILE A 772 -21.98 -18.58 2.47
C ILE A 772 -22.37 -19.91 1.80
N GLU A 773 -22.31 -21.02 2.54
CA GLU A 773 -22.74 -22.34 2.07
C GLU A 773 -24.22 -22.36 1.66
N LYS A 774 -25.10 -21.68 2.40
CA LYS A 774 -26.52 -21.54 2.03
C LYS A 774 -26.73 -20.81 0.71
N GLU A 775 -25.98 -19.75 0.46
CA GLU A 775 -26.07 -19.00 -0.81
C GLU A 775 -25.63 -19.86 -2.00
N ILE A 776 -24.55 -20.62 -1.84
CA ILE A 776 -24.09 -21.60 -2.83
C ILE A 776 -25.17 -22.66 -3.07
N ALA A 777 -25.72 -23.24 -2.01
CA ALA A 777 -26.77 -24.25 -2.08
C ALA A 777 -28.06 -23.72 -2.75
N ARG A 778 -28.37 -22.43 -2.60
CA ARG A 778 -29.51 -21.80 -3.28
C ARG A 778 -29.28 -21.69 -4.78
N ARG A 779 -28.11 -21.20 -5.22
CA ARG A 779 -27.75 -21.14 -6.65
C ARG A 779 -27.69 -22.52 -7.28
N HIS A 780 -27.05 -23.47 -6.61
CA HIS A 780 -26.91 -24.85 -7.07
C HIS A 780 -28.25 -25.56 -7.25
N ARG A 781 -29.14 -25.50 -6.23
CA ARG A 781 -30.49 -26.07 -6.33
C ARG A 781 -31.31 -25.42 -7.45
N ASN A 782 -31.23 -24.11 -7.62
CA ASN A 782 -31.94 -23.42 -8.69
C ASN A 782 -31.53 -23.96 -10.07
N ALA A 783 -30.23 -24.16 -10.30
CA ALA A 783 -29.70 -24.65 -11.59
C ALA A 783 -30.05 -26.12 -11.89
N PHE A 784 -30.18 -26.98 -10.87
CA PHE A 784 -30.49 -28.41 -11.03
C PHE A 784 -31.97 -28.77 -10.80
N SER A 785 -32.80 -27.81 -10.38
CA SER A 785 -34.26 -27.99 -10.26
C SER A 785 -34.95 -28.04 -11.63
N LYS A 786 -36.04 -28.80 -11.76
CA LYS A 786 -36.86 -28.82 -12.98
C LYS A 786 -37.66 -27.52 -13.06
N LYS A 787 -37.47 -26.73 -14.11
CA LYS A 787 -38.31 -25.57 -14.42
C LYS A 787 -39.58 -26.06 -15.14
N ASP A 788 -40.72 -26.12 -14.45
CA ASP A 788 -42.00 -26.58 -15.01
C ASP A 788 -42.73 -25.50 -15.86
N VAL A 789 -42.16 -24.29 -15.99
CA VAL A 789 -42.78 -23.16 -16.69
C VAL A 789 -41.85 -22.63 -17.80
N ALA A 790 -42.27 -22.79 -19.06
CA ALA A 790 -41.54 -22.38 -20.27
C ALA A 790 -41.28 -20.86 -20.39
N ALA A 791 -41.95 -20.03 -19.57
CA ALA A 791 -41.78 -18.58 -19.54
C ALA A 791 -40.65 -18.10 -18.59
N THR A 792 -39.98 -19.02 -17.89
CA THR A 792 -38.89 -18.66 -16.97
C THR A 792 -37.60 -18.51 -17.76
N LEU A 793 -36.98 -17.32 -17.75
CA LEU A 793 -35.68 -17.11 -18.39
C LEU A 793 -34.62 -18.09 -17.85
N ASP A 794 -33.72 -18.51 -18.74
CA ASP A 794 -32.65 -19.44 -18.36
C ASP A 794 -31.61 -18.79 -17.43
N LEU A 795 -31.33 -17.52 -17.66
CA LEU A 795 -30.44 -16.68 -16.86
C LEU A 795 -31.18 -15.48 -16.27
N GLU A 796 -30.78 -15.02 -15.09
CA GLU A 796 -31.31 -13.79 -14.51
C GLU A 796 -30.89 -12.58 -15.35
N ILE A 797 -31.78 -11.58 -15.50
CA ILE A 797 -31.49 -10.37 -16.27
C ILE A 797 -30.37 -9.55 -15.62
N GLY A 798 -30.31 -9.55 -14.29
CA GLY A 798 -29.48 -8.64 -13.49
C GLY A 798 -30.28 -7.45 -12.95
N GLY A 799 -29.60 -6.35 -12.70
CA GLY A 799 -30.15 -5.14 -12.08
C GLY A 799 -29.29 -4.65 -10.91
N GLU A 800 -27.98 -4.85 -10.98
CA GLU A 800 -27.00 -4.33 -10.02
C GLU A 800 -26.48 -2.96 -10.47
N TYR A 801 -26.20 -2.83 -11.77
CA TYR A 801 -25.65 -1.60 -12.34
C TYR A 801 -26.72 -0.57 -12.70
N ARG A 802 -27.97 -1.03 -12.92
CA ARG A 802 -29.11 -0.18 -13.27
C ARG A 802 -30.39 -0.74 -12.69
N TRP A 803 -31.27 0.15 -12.21
CA TRP A 803 -32.57 -0.26 -11.70
C TRP A 803 -33.39 -1.05 -12.73
N ARG A 804 -33.88 -2.21 -12.29
CA ARG A 804 -34.84 -3.05 -13.00
C ARG A 804 -35.99 -3.40 -12.05
N ARG A 805 -37.18 -3.65 -12.59
CA ARG A 805 -38.37 -3.97 -11.79
C ARG A 805 -38.18 -5.24 -10.95
N ASP A 806 -37.56 -6.27 -11.53
CA ASP A 806 -37.30 -7.58 -10.91
C ASP A 806 -35.81 -7.75 -10.53
N GLY A 807 -35.06 -6.65 -10.48
CA GLY A 807 -33.61 -6.59 -10.21
C GLY A 807 -33.26 -6.48 -8.73
N GLU A 808 -32.06 -6.00 -8.42
CA GLU A 808 -31.71 -5.60 -7.06
C GLU A 808 -32.48 -4.34 -6.67
N LYS A 809 -32.65 -4.12 -5.36
CA LYS A 809 -33.25 -2.88 -4.87
C LYS A 809 -32.28 -1.72 -5.08
N HIS A 810 -32.82 -0.56 -5.45
CA HIS A 810 -32.08 0.70 -5.55
C HIS A 810 -32.72 1.77 -4.69
N MET A 811 -31.90 2.61 -4.03
CA MET A 811 -32.41 3.76 -3.26
C MET A 811 -33.15 4.75 -4.17
N PHE A 812 -32.68 4.95 -5.40
CA PHE A 812 -33.38 5.77 -6.38
C PHE A 812 -34.11 4.90 -7.40
N ASN A 813 -35.43 5.06 -7.43
CA ASN A 813 -36.29 4.40 -8.42
C ASN A 813 -37.20 5.41 -9.14
N PRO A 814 -37.78 5.06 -10.30
CA PRO A 814 -38.57 5.99 -11.10
C PRO A 814 -39.72 6.66 -10.32
N LEU A 815 -40.35 5.95 -9.39
CA LEU A 815 -41.46 6.49 -8.60
C LEU A 815 -40.98 7.54 -7.60
N SER A 816 -39.92 7.24 -6.84
CA SER A 816 -39.32 8.18 -5.88
C SER A 816 -38.85 9.47 -6.56
N ILE A 817 -38.22 9.36 -7.73
CA ILE A 817 -37.76 10.51 -8.52
C ILE A 817 -38.95 11.33 -9.02
N ALA A 818 -39.99 10.68 -9.54
CA ALA A 818 -41.18 11.38 -10.03
C ALA A 818 -41.90 12.16 -8.91
N LYS A 819 -42.02 11.58 -7.71
CA LYS A 819 -42.61 12.24 -6.54
C LYS A 819 -41.78 13.46 -6.10
N LEU A 820 -40.46 13.32 -6.00
CA LEU A 820 -39.57 14.44 -5.68
C LEU A 820 -39.72 15.59 -6.70
N GLN A 821 -39.68 15.27 -7.99
CA GLN A 821 -39.83 16.27 -9.05
C GLN A 821 -41.17 16.99 -9.01
N LYS A 822 -42.28 16.27 -8.76
CA LYS A 822 -43.60 16.87 -8.61
C LYS A 822 -43.65 17.79 -7.39
N ALA A 823 -43.13 17.33 -6.25
CA ALA A 823 -43.12 18.11 -5.01
C ALA A 823 -42.41 19.46 -5.16
N VAL A 824 -41.20 19.46 -5.73
CA VAL A 824 -40.39 20.70 -5.86
C VAL A 824 -40.85 21.61 -6.99
N ARG A 825 -41.48 21.08 -8.05
CA ARG A 825 -42.02 21.88 -9.17
C ARG A 825 -43.39 22.49 -8.84
N GLY A 826 -44.24 21.75 -8.14
CA GLY A 826 -45.58 22.17 -7.75
C GLY A 826 -45.63 22.90 -6.40
N ASN A 827 -44.51 22.93 -5.65
CA ASN A 827 -44.46 23.38 -4.27
C ASN A 827 -45.54 22.68 -3.40
N GLU A 828 -45.57 21.35 -3.48
CA GLU A 828 -46.58 20.49 -2.84
C GLU A 828 -45.98 19.75 -1.63
N PRO A 829 -46.22 20.20 -0.38
CA PRO A 829 -45.66 19.57 0.82
C PRO A 829 -46.14 18.13 1.03
N ASP A 830 -47.39 17.82 0.70
CA ASP A 830 -47.94 16.47 0.84
C ASP A 830 -47.23 15.47 -0.09
N THR A 831 -46.96 15.87 -1.34
CA THR A 831 -46.18 15.07 -2.28
C THR A 831 -44.72 14.90 -1.80
N TYR A 832 -44.13 15.92 -1.15
CA TYR A 832 -42.82 15.77 -0.53
C TYR A 832 -42.85 14.77 0.63
N LYS A 833 -43.92 14.79 1.44
CA LYS A 833 -44.11 13.82 2.53
C LYS A 833 -44.21 12.40 2.00
N GLU A 834 -44.96 12.16 0.93
CA GLU A 834 -45.00 10.86 0.26
C GLU A 834 -43.61 10.41 -0.22
N PHE A 835 -42.84 11.32 -0.84
CA PHE A 835 -41.45 11.03 -1.23
C PHE A 835 -40.56 10.71 -0.01
N ALA A 836 -40.65 11.52 1.04
CA ALA A 836 -39.86 11.36 2.26
C ALA A 836 -40.20 10.03 2.96
N ASP A 837 -41.48 9.66 3.04
CA ASP A 837 -41.93 8.39 3.57
C ASP A 837 -41.38 7.23 2.74
N MET A 838 -41.47 7.30 1.40
CA MET A 838 -40.87 6.28 0.52
C MET A 838 -39.37 6.08 0.75
N VAL A 839 -38.59 7.17 0.92
CA VAL A 839 -37.14 7.10 1.16
C VAL A 839 -36.82 6.67 2.60
N ASN A 840 -37.58 7.14 3.59
CA ASN A 840 -37.36 6.81 4.99
C ASN A 840 -37.72 5.34 5.26
N GLU A 841 -38.77 4.82 4.64
CA GLU A 841 -39.17 3.42 4.74
C GLU A 841 -38.21 2.47 4.00
N GLN A 842 -37.37 2.94 3.07
CA GLN A 842 -36.24 2.13 2.56
C GLN A 842 -35.29 1.70 3.69
N SER A 843 -35.21 2.48 4.76
CA SER A 843 -34.45 2.10 5.98
C SER A 843 -35.02 0.82 6.61
N LYS A 844 -36.36 0.62 6.55
CA LYS A 844 -37.02 -0.62 7.00
C LYS A 844 -36.71 -1.82 6.08
N ASN A 845 -36.39 -1.54 4.81
CA ASN A 845 -35.98 -2.55 3.81
C ASN A 845 -34.47 -2.84 3.84
N LEU A 846 -33.75 -2.41 4.90
CA LEU A 846 -32.33 -2.68 5.13
C LEU A 846 -31.40 -2.22 4.01
N MET A 847 -31.69 -1.12 3.31
CA MET A 847 -30.87 -0.67 2.17
C MET A 847 -29.50 -0.09 2.55
N THR A 848 -29.35 0.43 3.76
CA THR A 848 -28.16 1.16 4.21
C THR A 848 -27.85 0.84 5.66
N ILE A 849 -26.59 1.02 6.07
CA ILE A 849 -26.16 0.81 7.47
C ILE A 849 -26.95 1.74 8.42
N ARG A 850 -27.22 3.00 8.00
CA ARG A 850 -28.01 3.94 8.80
C ARG A 850 -29.45 3.46 9.04
N GLY A 851 -29.99 2.59 8.18
CA GLY A 851 -31.32 2.03 8.34
C GLY A 851 -31.43 0.98 9.44
N LEU A 852 -30.30 0.51 9.99
CA LEU A 852 -30.25 -0.39 11.14
C LEU A 852 -30.41 0.33 12.48
N PHE A 853 -30.45 1.67 12.49
CA PHE A 853 -30.58 2.47 13.71
C PHE A 853 -32.02 3.01 13.84
N GLU A 854 -32.49 3.09 15.09
CA GLU A 854 -33.71 3.81 15.46
C GLU A 854 -33.39 4.91 16.48
N PHE A 855 -34.15 6.01 16.45
CA PHE A 855 -34.03 7.08 17.43
C PHE A 855 -34.91 6.78 18.64
N SER A 856 -34.34 6.69 19.83
CA SER A 856 -35.11 6.60 21.07
C SER A 856 -35.63 7.98 21.48
N ASN A 857 -36.90 8.26 21.22
CA ASN A 857 -37.51 9.58 21.41
C ASN A 857 -38.28 9.66 22.73
N TYR A 858 -37.58 9.78 23.86
CA TYR A 858 -38.18 9.74 25.20
C TYR A 858 -38.71 11.09 25.71
N ASP A 859 -38.28 12.22 25.14
CA ASP A 859 -38.67 13.57 25.59
C ASP A 859 -38.78 14.55 24.39
N PRO A 860 -39.88 14.50 23.62
CA PRO A 860 -40.06 15.34 22.45
C PRO A 860 -40.37 16.78 22.85
N ILE A 861 -39.73 17.74 22.18
CA ILE A 861 -39.99 19.18 22.33
C ILE A 861 -40.96 19.70 21.24
N PRO A 862 -41.67 20.82 21.48
CA PRO A 862 -42.41 21.52 20.45
C PRO A 862 -41.52 21.96 19.27
N ILE A 863 -42.06 21.98 18.05
CA ILE A 863 -41.29 22.35 16.84
C ILE A 863 -40.84 23.81 16.88
N GLU A 864 -41.55 24.65 17.63
CA GLU A 864 -41.24 26.07 17.83
C GLU A 864 -39.95 26.29 18.64
N GLU A 865 -39.51 25.29 19.41
CA GLU A 865 -38.23 25.31 20.13
C GLU A 865 -37.05 24.84 19.28
N VAL A 866 -37.32 24.19 18.14
CA VAL A 866 -36.28 23.75 17.20
C VAL A 866 -35.69 24.95 16.47
N GLU A 867 -34.38 24.92 16.18
CA GLU A 867 -33.75 25.96 15.38
C GLU A 867 -34.49 26.15 14.03
N PRO A 868 -34.72 27.39 13.57
CA PRO A 868 -35.49 27.63 12.36
C PRO A 868 -34.77 27.07 11.14
N TRP A 869 -35.53 26.64 10.13
CA TRP A 869 -34.97 26.03 8.92
C TRP A 869 -33.94 26.92 8.22
N THR A 870 -34.05 28.24 8.34
CA THR A 870 -33.12 29.23 7.79
C THR A 870 -31.71 29.15 8.38
N GLU A 871 -31.56 28.62 9.60
CA GLU A 871 -30.24 28.34 10.19
C GLU A 871 -29.75 26.93 9.81
N ILE A 872 -30.66 25.96 9.73
CA ILE A 872 -30.34 24.57 9.33
C ILE A 872 -29.73 24.54 7.92
N VAL A 873 -30.36 25.22 6.95
CA VAL A 873 -29.93 25.19 5.54
C VAL A 873 -28.53 25.79 5.31
N LYS A 874 -28.03 26.64 6.22
CA LYS A 874 -26.65 27.16 6.16
C LYS A 874 -25.60 26.06 6.35
N ARG A 875 -25.98 24.92 6.93
CA ARG A 875 -25.14 23.72 7.07
C ARG A 875 -25.10 22.90 5.79
N PHE A 876 -26.06 23.08 4.88
CA PHE A 876 -26.16 22.31 3.64
C PHE A 876 -25.17 22.81 2.59
N LYS A 877 -24.60 21.84 1.89
CA LYS A 877 -23.66 22.06 0.80
C LYS A 877 -24.11 21.23 -0.41
N THR A 878 -24.17 21.82 -1.60
CA THR A 878 -24.36 21.00 -2.81
C THR A 878 -23.07 20.24 -3.11
N GLY A 879 -23.20 19.03 -3.66
CA GLY A 879 -22.04 18.22 -4.06
C GLY A 879 -21.12 18.96 -5.06
N ALA A 880 -19.86 18.56 -5.06
CA ALA A 880 -18.84 19.09 -5.98
C ALA A 880 -19.00 18.46 -7.38
N MET A 881 -19.85 19.06 -8.21
CA MET A 881 -20.09 18.63 -9.58
C MET A 881 -19.46 19.63 -10.56
N SER A 882 -18.65 19.15 -11.50
CA SER A 882 -17.88 20.05 -12.38
C SER A 882 -18.73 20.65 -13.48
N TYR A 883 -18.44 21.90 -13.85
CA TYR A 883 -18.86 22.42 -15.14
C TYR A 883 -18.24 21.58 -16.26
N GLY A 884 -19.09 20.95 -17.07
CA GLY A 884 -18.72 19.92 -18.04
C GLY A 884 -19.24 18.53 -17.69
N SER A 885 -19.26 18.12 -16.42
CA SER A 885 -20.03 16.93 -16.03
C SER A 885 -21.53 17.22 -16.08
N ILE A 886 -21.92 18.39 -15.55
CA ILE A 886 -23.27 18.96 -15.67
C ILE A 886 -23.27 20.20 -16.56
N SER A 887 -24.46 20.62 -17.02
CA SER A 887 -24.62 21.80 -17.88
C SER A 887 -24.33 23.11 -17.14
N LYS A 888 -24.10 24.19 -17.89
CA LYS A 888 -23.89 25.54 -17.33
C LYS A 888 -25.09 25.98 -16.48
N GLU A 889 -26.29 25.75 -17.00
CA GLU A 889 -27.56 26.13 -16.39
C GLU A 889 -27.77 25.38 -15.07
N SER A 890 -27.47 24.08 -15.05
CA SER A 890 -27.58 23.26 -13.83
C SER A 890 -26.60 23.73 -12.77
N HIS A 891 -25.35 24.01 -13.17
CA HIS A 891 -24.29 24.44 -12.28
C HIS A 891 -24.54 25.83 -11.68
N GLU A 892 -24.96 26.80 -12.50
CA GLU A 892 -25.29 28.16 -12.05
C GLU A 892 -26.55 28.18 -11.19
N ASN A 893 -27.58 27.40 -11.51
CA ASN A 893 -28.80 27.33 -10.71
C ASN A 893 -28.54 26.80 -9.30
N LEU A 894 -27.66 25.81 -9.14
CA LEU A 894 -27.25 25.34 -7.82
C LEU A 894 -26.56 26.45 -7.01
N ALA A 895 -25.68 27.24 -7.65
CA ALA A 895 -25.02 28.36 -6.99
C ALA A 895 -26.01 29.45 -6.56
N ILE A 896 -26.92 29.86 -7.45
CA ILE A 896 -27.95 30.86 -7.14
C ILE A 896 -28.82 30.37 -5.97
N ALA A 897 -29.30 29.12 -6.01
CA ALA A 897 -30.15 28.56 -4.97
C ALA A 897 -29.46 28.56 -3.60
N MET A 898 -28.22 28.06 -3.52
CA MET A 898 -27.48 28.01 -2.25
C MET A 898 -27.15 29.40 -1.71
N ASN A 899 -26.76 30.33 -2.58
CA ASN A 899 -26.46 31.70 -2.18
C ASN A 899 -27.72 32.44 -1.65
N ARG A 900 -28.90 32.18 -2.23
CA ARG A 900 -30.17 32.76 -1.75
C ARG A 900 -30.55 32.29 -0.35
N ILE A 901 -30.31 31.01 -0.04
CA ILE A 901 -30.68 30.42 1.28
C ILE A 901 -29.54 30.50 2.31
N GLY A 902 -28.39 31.10 1.97
CA GLY A 902 -27.23 31.18 2.86
C GLY A 902 -26.45 29.87 3.05
N GLY A 903 -26.77 28.85 2.25
CA GLY A 903 -25.98 27.61 2.16
C GLY A 903 -24.75 27.81 1.27
N LYS A 904 -24.10 26.72 0.86
CA LYS A 904 -22.91 26.81 -0.03
C LYS A 904 -22.99 25.84 -1.20
N SER A 905 -22.69 26.32 -2.40
CA SER A 905 -22.43 25.45 -3.56
C SER A 905 -20.93 25.24 -3.78
N ASN A 906 -20.58 24.22 -4.56
CA ASN A 906 -19.20 23.86 -4.87
C ASN A 906 -18.97 23.83 -6.38
N SER A 907 -17.88 24.45 -6.84
CA SER A 907 -17.53 24.57 -8.26
C SER A 907 -17.21 23.22 -8.94
N GLY A 908 -16.77 22.22 -8.16
CA GLY A 908 -16.19 20.99 -8.69
C GLY A 908 -14.85 21.22 -9.41
N GLU A 909 -14.33 20.19 -10.06
CA GLU A 909 -12.99 20.16 -10.68
C GLU A 909 -12.89 20.88 -12.03
N GLY A 910 -13.93 21.61 -12.46
CA GLY A 910 -14.05 22.12 -13.83
C GLY A 910 -13.64 23.58 -14.04
N GLY A 911 -13.16 24.26 -13.00
CA GLY A 911 -13.01 25.71 -12.99
C GLY A 911 -14.35 26.44 -12.88
N GLU A 912 -14.30 27.77 -12.89
CA GLU A 912 -15.49 28.62 -12.90
C GLU A 912 -15.23 29.89 -13.73
N ASP A 913 -16.22 30.30 -14.51
CA ASP A 913 -16.15 31.53 -15.30
C ASP A 913 -16.10 32.77 -14.39
N GLU A 914 -15.21 33.71 -14.69
CA GLU A 914 -14.99 34.92 -13.89
C GLU A 914 -16.20 35.87 -13.84
N GLU A 915 -17.07 35.85 -14.86
CA GLU A 915 -18.30 36.64 -14.86
C GLU A 915 -19.23 36.27 -13.70
N ARG A 916 -19.11 35.05 -13.18
CA ARG A 916 -19.94 34.55 -12.07
C ARG A 916 -19.57 35.17 -10.73
N PHE A 917 -18.38 35.74 -10.60
CA PHE A 917 -17.89 36.32 -9.34
C PHE A 917 -18.66 37.59 -8.96
N TYR A 918 -19.33 38.22 -9.93
CA TYR A 918 -20.15 39.40 -9.72
C TYR A 918 -21.64 39.04 -9.63
N LYS A 919 -22.37 39.79 -8.81
CA LYS A 919 -23.83 39.69 -8.76
C LYS A 919 -24.42 40.28 -10.03
N ASN A 920 -25.51 39.68 -10.51
CA ASN A 920 -26.27 40.27 -11.61
C ASN A 920 -27.13 41.44 -11.12
N ALA A 921 -27.84 42.09 -12.05
CA ALA A 921 -28.73 43.20 -11.74
C ALA A 921 -29.90 42.84 -10.79
N THR A 922 -30.31 41.56 -10.74
CA THR A 922 -31.38 41.09 -9.83
C THR A 922 -30.85 40.74 -8.43
N GLY A 923 -29.54 40.90 -8.18
CA GLY A 923 -28.89 40.55 -6.93
C GLY A 923 -28.53 39.07 -6.80
N ASP A 924 -28.85 38.24 -7.80
CA ASP A 924 -28.47 36.84 -7.83
C ASP A 924 -26.98 36.68 -8.04
N TRP A 925 -26.41 35.76 -7.28
CA TRP A 925 -25.00 35.47 -7.31
C TRP A 925 -24.76 34.06 -7.83
N ARG A 926 -24.09 33.97 -8.98
CA ARG A 926 -23.74 32.70 -9.64
C ARG A 926 -22.41 32.12 -9.15
N ASN A 927 -21.70 32.83 -8.29
CA ASN A 927 -20.44 32.40 -7.71
C ASN A 927 -20.64 31.20 -6.80
N SER A 928 -19.88 30.12 -7.00
CA SER A 928 -19.86 29.03 -6.02
C SER A 928 -19.08 29.43 -4.78
N ALA A 929 -19.67 29.31 -3.59
CA ALA A 929 -19.00 29.68 -2.35
C ALA A 929 -17.77 28.81 -2.04
N ILE A 930 -17.81 27.53 -2.45
CA ILE A 930 -16.71 26.58 -2.33
C ILE A 930 -16.02 26.41 -3.68
N LYS A 931 -14.70 26.58 -3.70
CA LYS A 931 -13.87 26.37 -4.89
C LYS A 931 -13.00 25.12 -4.73
N GLN A 932 -13.10 24.18 -5.65
CA GLN A 932 -12.30 22.96 -5.59
C GLN A 932 -10.92 23.15 -6.24
N VAL A 933 -9.90 22.52 -5.64
CA VAL A 933 -8.55 22.33 -6.16
C VAL A 933 -8.33 20.82 -6.25
N ALA A 934 -8.31 20.30 -7.48
CA ALA A 934 -8.15 18.87 -7.80
C ALA A 934 -6.88 18.66 -8.64
N SER A 935 -6.45 17.41 -8.82
CA SER A 935 -5.18 17.02 -9.47
C SER A 935 -4.90 17.73 -10.80
N GLY A 936 -5.88 17.83 -11.69
CA GLY A 936 -5.72 18.49 -13.00
C GLY A 936 -5.58 20.02 -12.97
N ARG A 937 -5.83 20.67 -11.82
CA ARG A 937 -5.78 22.15 -11.63
C ARG A 937 -6.59 22.95 -12.66
N PHE A 938 -7.62 22.36 -13.27
CA PHE A 938 -8.42 23.02 -14.29
C PHE A 938 -9.09 24.29 -13.75
N GLY A 939 -8.83 25.42 -14.41
CA GLY A 939 -9.40 26.73 -14.05
C GLY A 939 -8.96 27.27 -12.69
N VAL A 940 -7.93 26.71 -12.05
CA VAL A 940 -7.40 27.21 -10.77
C VAL A 940 -6.49 28.42 -11.04
N THR A 941 -6.98 29.61 -10.70
CA THR A 941 -6.25 30.88 -10.85
C THR A 941 -6.28 31.69 -9.55
N SER A 942 -5.43 32.72 -9.43
CA SER A 942 -5.46 33.63 -8.28
C SER A 942 -6.83 34.32 -8.11
N ASN A 943 -7.47 34.71 -9.22
CA ASN A 943 -8.81 35.30 -9.20
C ASN A 943 -9.86 34.29 -8.71
N TYR A 944 -9.78 33.04 -9.17
CA TYR A 944 -10.66 31.95 -8.73
C TYR A 944 -10.55 31.68 -7.22
N LEU A 945 -9.33 31.60 -6.68
CA LEU A 945 -9.08 31.33 -5.26
C LEU A 945 -9.51 32.51 -4.37
N THR A 946 -9.33 33.75 -4.84
CA THR A 946 -9.72 34.97 -4.10
C THR A 946 -11.24 35.07 -3.91
N ASN A 947 -12.02 34.55 -4.87
CA ASN A 947 -13.48 34.57 -4.84
C ASN A 947 -14.12 33.37 -4.11
N ALA A 948 -13.31 32.60 -3.37
CA ALA A 948 -13.77 31.49 -2.53
C ALA A 948 -14.04 31.93 -1.09
N ALA A 949 -15.11 31.42 -0.49
CA ALA A 949 -15.31 31.45 0.97
C ALA A 949 -14.68 30.21 1.64
N GLU A 950 -14.56 29.12 0.89
CA GLU A 950 -13.93 27.87 1.31
C GLU A 950 -13.24 27.26 0.08
N ILE A 951 -12.03 26.76 0.25
CA ILE A 951 -11.26 26.09 -0.80
C ILE A 951 -11.20 24.61 -0.44
N GLN A 952 -11.63 23.74 -1.35
CA GLN A 952 -11.64 22.30 -1.13
C GLN A 952 -10.51 21.62 -1.92
N ILE A 953 -9.53 21.06 -1.23
CA ILE A 953 -8.57 20.10 -1.78
C ILE A 953 -9.30 18.77 -1.97
N LYS A 954 -9.42 18.32 -3.22
CA LYS A 954 -10.05 17.04 -3.56
C LYS A 954 -9.01 15.93 -3.65
N MET A 955 -8.79 15.20 -2.55
CA MET A 955 -7.92 14.03 -2.59
C MET A 955 -8.59 12.87 -3.34
N ALA A 956 -9.87 12.61 -3.04
CA ALA A 956 -10.60 11.49 -3.66
C ALA A 956 -12.12 11.75 -3.72
N GLN A 957 -12.85 10.84 -4.39
CA GLN A 957 -14.32 10.80 -4.43
C GLN A 957 -14.86 9.36 -4.34
N GLY A 958 -16.06 9.20 -3.77
CA GLY A 958 -16.70 7.91 -3.49
C GLY A 958 -16.82 6.97 -4.70
N ALA A 959 -17.37 7.45 -5.82
CA ALA A 959 -17.53 6.66 -7.04
C ALA A 959 -16.22 6.07 -7.62
N LYS A 960 -15.06 6.68 -7.36
CA LYS A 960 -13.78 6.27 -7.97
C LYS A 960 -12.58 6.76 -7.16
N PRO A 961 -12.36 6.19 -5.97
CA PRO A 961 -11.25 6.60 -5.13
C PRO A 961 -9.93 6.09 -5.73
N GLY A 962 -8.85 6.85 -5.53
CA GLY A 962 -7.53 6.56 -6.11
C GLY A 962 -7.41 6.81 -7.62
N GLU A 963 -8.41 7.45 -8.25
CA GLU A 963 -8.43 7.75 -9.70
C GLU A 963 -8.70 9.23 -9.99
N GLY A 964 -8.28 9.69 -11.16
CA GLY A 964 -8.50 11.06 -11.63
C GLY A 964 -9.93 11.34 -12.12
N GLY A 965 -10.28 12.63 -12.16
CA GLY A 965 -11.45 13.15 -12.85
C GLY A 965 -11.45 12.76 -14.34
N GLN A 966 -12.62 12.46 -14.91
CA GLN A 966 -12.74 12.05 -16.32
C GLN A 966 -13.84 12.86 -16.98
N LEU A 967 -13.51 13.50 -18.10
CA LEU A 967 -14.47 14.19 -18.96
C LEU A 967 -14.27 13.73 -20.42
N PRO A 968 -15.27 13.04 -21.02
CA PRO A 968 -15.17 12.60 -22.41
C PRO A 968 -14.96 13.76 -23.39
N GLY A 969 -14.12 13.55 -24.40
CA GLY A 969 -13.76 14.56 -25.40
C GLY A 969 -14.95 15.29 -26.02
N PRO A 970 -16.02 14.60 -26.46
CA PRO A 970 -17.21 15.26 -27.02
C PRO A 970 -17.90 16.29 -26.10
N LYS A 971 -17.71 16.19 -24.76
CA LYS A 971 -18.25 17.17 -23.80
C LYS A 971 -17.35 18.39 -23.63
N VAL A 972 -16.10 18.36 -24.08
CA VAL A 972 -15.11 19.45 -23.93
C VAL A 972 -15.31 20.47 -25.07
N ASN A 973 -16.48 21.12 -25.10
CA ASN A 973 -16.77 22.17 -26.08
C ASN A 973 -15.87 23.41 -25.87
N PRO A 974 -15.83 24.38 -26.81
CA PRO A 974 -14.95 25.54 -26.70
C PRO A 974 -15.10 26.36 -25.41
N ALA A 975 -16.31 26.46 -24.84
CA ALA A 975 -16.54 27.20 -23.59
C ALA A 975 -15.96 26.46 -22.37
N ILE A 976 -16.13 25.14 -22.31
CA ILE A 976 -15.52 24.29 -21.27
C ILE A 976 -14.00 24.29 -21.42
N ALA A 977 -13.49 24.16 -22.65
CA ALA A 977 -12.08 24.22 -22.94
C ALA A 977 -11.45 25.54 -22.49
N LYS A 978 -12.10 26.68 -22.78
CA LYS A 978 -11.70 28.00 -22.30
C LYS A 978 -11.65 28.06 -20.76
N THR A 979 -12.69 27.58 -20.08
CA THR A 979 -12.76 27.61 -18.61
C THR A 979 -11.66 26.78 -17.95
N ARG A 980 -11.28 25.67 -18.59
CA ARG A 980 -10.27 24.73 -18.08
C ARG A 980 -8.86 25.03 -18.56
N ASN A 981 -8.66 26.02 -19.42
CA ASN A 981 -7.42 26.25 -20.16
C ASN A 981 -6.94 24.99 -20.90
N SER A 982 -7.86 24.28 -21.57
CA SER A 982 -7.61 23.03 -22.28
C SER A 982 -7.95 23.12 -23.77
N THR A 983 -7.68 22.05 -24.52
CA THR A 983 -7.99 21.96 -25.95
C THR A 983 -9.44 21.49 -26.18
N PRO A 984 -10.22 22.13 -27.07
CA PRO A 984 -11.56 21.66 -27.43
C PRO A 984 -11.56 20.24 -27.99
N TYR A 985 -12.59 19.47 -27.63
CA TYR A 985 -12.89 18.10 -28.06
C TYR A 985 -11.87 17.01 -27.66
N VAL A 986 -10.84 17.35 -26.91
CA VAL A 986 -9.87 16.40 -26.36
C VAL A 986 -10.37 15.88 -25.00
N GLY A 987 -10.38 14.56 -24.81
CA GLY A 987 -10.77 13.95 -23.54
C GLY A 987 -9.83 14.37 -22.40
N LEU A 988 -10.41 14.76 -21.26
CA LEU A 988 -9.65 15.17 -20.09
C LEU A 988 -9.70 14.07 -19.03
N ILE A 989 -8.60 13.34 -18.91
CA ILE A 989 -8.35 12.42 -17.80
C ILE A 989 -7.34 13.11 -16.90
N SER A 990 -7.77 13.52 -15.71
CA SER A 990 -6.86 14.12 -14.73
C SER A 990 -5.87 13.07 -14.26
N PRO A 991 -4.64 13.46 -13.88
CA PRO A 991 -3.76 12.55 -13.14
C PRO A 991 -4.48 12.02 -11.90
N PRO A 992 -4.30 10.74 -11.51
CA PRO A 992 -4.79 10.25 -10.24
C PRO A 992 -4.22 11.03 -9.04
N PRO A 993 -2.90 11.29 -8.94
CA PRO A 993 -2.36 12.04 -7.82
C PRO A 993 -2.41 13.55 -8.05
N HIS A 994 -2.34 14.29 -6.96
CA HIS A 994 -1.86 15.67 -6.98
C HIS A 994 -0.33 15.63 -7.08
N HIS A 995 0.26 16.12 -8.16
CA HIS A 995 1.74 16.11 -8.33
C HIS A 995 2.49 17.04 -7.35
N ASP A 996 1.77 17.83 -6.58
CA ASP A 996 2.24 18.66 -5.46
C ASP A 996 1.83 18.09 -4.09
N ILE A 997 1.33 16.85 -4.04
CA ILE A 997 1.01 16.13 -2.79
C ILE A 997 1.44 14.67 -2.94
N TYR A 998 2.67 14.35 -2.52
CA TYR A 998 3.16 12.97 -2.44
C TYR A 998 3.25 12.44 -1.02
N SER A 999 2.99 13.29 -0.03
CA SER A 999 2.96 12.94 1.39
C SER A 999 2.17 13.98 2.20
N ILE A 1000 2.05 13.75 3.51
CA ILE A 1000 1.29 14.62 4.42
C ILE A 1000 1.90 16.02 4.55
N GLU A 1001 3.22 16.14 4.52
CA GLU A 1001 3.93 17.41 4.55
C GLU A 1001 3.74 18.22 3.26
N ASP A 1002 3.61 17.55 2.12
CA ASP A 1002 3.30 18.22 0.86
C ASP A 1002 1.84 18.73 0.87
N LEU A 1003 0.91 17.98 1.49
CA LEU A 1003 -0.45 18.48 1.75
C LEU A 1003 -0.41 19.72 2.67
N SER A 1004 0.40 19.69 3.72
CA SER A 1004 0.59 20.83 4.62
C SER A 1004 1.09 22.06 3.87
N GLN A 1005 2.02 21.88 2.93
CA GLN A 1005 2.50 22.95 2.06
C GLN A 1005 1.37 23.50 1.17
N LEU A 1006 0.57 22.64 0.53
CA LEU A 1006 -0.56 23.12 -0.27
C LEU A 1006 -1.60 23.87 0.57
N ILE A 1007 -1.88 23.41 1.79
CA ILE A 1007 -2.78 24.13 2.72
C ILE A 1007 -2.20 25.51 3.03
N TYR A 1008 -0.88 25.61 3.27
CA TYR A 1008 -0.20 26.88 3.49
C TYR A 1008 -0.31 27.80 2.28
N ASP A 1009 -0.11 27.29 1.06
CA ASP A 1009 -0.18 28.07 -0.18
C ASP A 1009 -1.60 28.60 -0.42
N LEU A 1010 -2.63 27.77 -0.21
CA LEU A 1010 -4.02 28.17 -0.37
C LEU A 1010 -4.45 29.22 0.66
N LYS A 1011 -4.01 29.09 1.92
CA LYS A 1011 -4.23 30.11 2.96
C LYS A 1011 -3.44 31.40 2.68
N SER A 1012 -2.29 31.29 2.03
CA SER A 1012 -1.51 32.45 1.58
C SER A 1012 -2.21 33.19 0.44
N ALA A 1013 -2.79 32.47 -0.51
CA ALA A 1013 -3.56 33.03 -1.62
C ALA A 1013 -4.87 33.68 -1.13
N ASN A 1014 -5.56 33.08 -0.16
CA ASN A 1014 -6.78 33.65 0.42
C ASN A 1014 -6.87 33.37 1.93
N ARG A 1015 -6.37 34.32 2.73
CA ARG A 1015 -6.34 34.23 4.20
C ARG A 1015 -7.72 34.14 4.86
N LYS A 1016 -8.79 34.53 4.16
CA LYS A 1016 -10.17 34.50 4.68
C LYS A 1016 -10.88 33.18 4.40
N ALA A 1017 -10.43 32.43 3.39
CA ALA A 1017 -11.05 31.17 3.03
C ALA A 1017 -10.65 30.05 3.98
N ARG A 1018 -11.63 29.22 4.35
CA ARG A 1018 -11.36 27.95 5.04
C ARG A 1018 -10.81 26.93 4.05
N VAL A 1019 -9.86 26.11 4.47
CA VAL A 1019 -9.37 24.97 3.67
C VAL A 1019 -10.05 23.68 4.12
N ASN A 1020 -10.69 23.02 3.16
CA ASN A 1020 -11.39 21.75 3.30
C ASN A 1020 -10.63 20.65 2.57
N VAL A 1021 -10.38 19.52 3.22
CA VAL A 1021 -9.79 18.34 2.57
C VAL A 1021 -10.85 17.26 2.42
N LYS A 1022 -11.17 16.91 1.17
CA LYS A 1022 -12.13 15.85 0.83
C LYS A 1022 -11.41 14.50 0.73
N LEU A 1023 -11.70 13.64 1.69
CA LEU A 1023 -11.29 12.24 1.78
C LEU A 1023 -12.46 11.31 1.43
N VAL A 1024 -12.17 10.02 1.27
CA VAL A 1024 -13.17 8.97 1.07
C VAL A 1024 -13.05 7.97 2.22
N SER A 1025 -14.20 7.46 2.67
CA SER A 1025 -14.27 6.51 3.78
C SER A 1025 -13.64 5.16 3.41
N GLU A 1026 -12.66 4.75 4.18
CA GLU A 1026 -12.06 3.40 4.20
C GLU A 1026 -11.47 3.13 5.59
N VAL A 1027 -10.99 1.92 5.84
CA VAL A 1027 -10.15 1.65 7.02
C VAL A 1027 -8.89 2.53 6.99
N GLY A 1028 -8.49 3.08 8.13
CA GLY A 1028 -7.34 4.01 8.22
C GLY A 1028 -7.68 5.49 7.98
N VAL A 1029 -8.86 5.84 7.45
CA VAL A 1029 -9.22 7.26 7.18
C VAL A 1029 -9.15 8.16 8.42
N GLY A 1030 -9.38 7.61 9.62
CA GLY A 1030 -9.25 8.35 10.88
C GLY A 1030 -7.81 8.80 11.16
N THR A 1031 -6.84 7.94 10.85
CA THR A 1031 -5.41 8.25 10.96
C THR A 1031 -5.02 9.35 9.98
N VAL A 1032 -5.48 9.25 8.73
CA VAL A 1032 -5.26 10.28 7.71
C VAL A 1032 -5.90 11.61 8.13
N ALA A 1033 -7.13 11.60 8.64
CA ALA A 1033 -7.82 12.79 9.11
C ALA A 1033 -7.10 13.49 10.28
N ALA A 1034 -6.44 12.73 11.16
CA ALA A 1034 -5.59 13.29 12.21
C ALA A 1034 -4.37 14.02 11.62
N GLY A 1035 -3.69 13.41 10.65
CA GLY A 1035 -2.60 14.04 9.90
C GLY A 1035 -3.03 15.32 9.18
N VAL A 1036 -4.17 15.28 8.48
CA VAL A 1036 -4.78 16.43 7.80
C VAL A 1036 -5.07 17.57 8.77
N SER A 1037 -5.50 17.25 9.99
CA SER A 1037 -5.73 18.23 11.06
C SER A 1037 -4.42 18.83 11.58
N LYS A 1038 -3.37 18.01 11.75
CA LYS A 1038 -2.00 18.47 12.10
C LYS A 1038 -1.44 19.42 11.02
N ALA A 1039 -1.75 19.15 9.75
CA ALA A 1039 -1.45 19.99 8.58
C ALA A 1039 -2.29 21.28 8.47
N LYS A 1040 -3.07 21.61 9.51
CA LYS A 1040 -3.83 22.87 9.65
C LYS A 1040 -5.00 23.04 8.68
N ALA A 1041 -5.61 21.96 8.20
CA ALA A 1041 -6.91 22.04 7.51
C ALA A 1041 -8.02 22.51 8.47
N ASP A 1042 -9.01 23.23 7.96
CA ASP A 1042 -10.13 23.79 8.77
C ASP A 1042 -11.39 22.91 8.71
N VAL A 1043 -11.47 21.99 7.75
CA VAL A 1043 -12.56 21.02 7.55
C VAL A 1043 -11.97 19.73 6.98
N VAL A 1044 -12.41 18.59 7.49
CA VAL A 1044 -12.24 17.29 6.84
C VAL A 1044 -13.61 16.82 6.37
N LEU A 1045 -13.76 16.55 5.08
CA LEU A 1045 -14.97 15.96 4.49
C LEU A 1045 -14.72 14.49 4.21
N ILE A 1046 -15.55 13.61 4.78
CA ILE A 1046 -15.53 12.17 4.49
C ILE A 1046 -16.66 11.84 3.52
N SER A 1047 -16.30 11.33 2.33
CA SER A 1047 -17.27 10.89 1.33
C SER A 1047 -17.56 9.40 1.48
N GLY A 1048 -18.83 9.00 1.39
CA GLY A 1048 -19.23 7.59 1.31
C GLY A 1048 -18.86 6.95 -0.03
N PHE A 1049 -18.97 5.62 -0.12
CA PHE A 1049 -18.72 4.86 -1.35
C PHE A 1049 -19.86 5.00 -2.39
N ASP A 1050 -21.03 5.47 -1.94
CA ASP A 1050 -22.29 5.60 -2.65
C ASP A 1050 -22.42 6.90 -3.48
N GLY A 1051 -21.49 7.83 -3.30
CA GLY A 1051 -21.56 9.20 -3.84
C GLY A 1051 -20.90 9.44 -5.20
#